data_AF-A0A838IM45-F1
#
_entry.id   AF-A0A838IM45-F1
#
_cell.length_a   1.000
_cell.length_b   1.000
_cell.length_c   1.000
_cell.angle_alpha   90.00
_cell.angle_beta   90.00
_cell.angle_gamma   90.00
#
_symmetry.space_group_name_H-M   'P 1'
#
loop_
_entity.id
_entity.type
_entity.pdbx_description
1 polymer ?
#
loop_
_entity_poly.entity_id
_entity_poly.type
_entity_poly.pdbx_seq_one_letter_code
_entity_poly.pdbx_strand_id
1 'polypeptide(L)'
;MHTINLFRTTGLLALLVTISLCAACTDPPVITANNTTNENNSANNKNNAPNCTDRCLSGERTCLDDITVLNCIRTESGCLEYAGASICAGTQVCVNGTCVEEGGDCSDECTQGTPARCNNSGRRETCADHNHDGCRTFGAATSCAAGEFCDPALGQCAPSSCTDACTEGQTSCELHRLATCREDGQGCLSFAGAKECPQGQSCLDNACQGGSGCQDECRDNDSACALTGGVRLCGDWNSDGCFEFSEAIDCEPNEECRNDDCVLKSRCEDKCIAGEAVCIGNDLATCGDHNGDGCVEFNDPSACPTSGHSCQRIGEVSSCRAAPTSGSVVINEIFYDAVGVDLRAAGGGNCTASSTSCSSPTFIELFGPAGLSIAGYKLEMVNGADGKIYNSATLPAAAKLDGQGYAVLAMDEPDSFLSFAAPFYTNVYYILESSAPGQDAMQNGPDSVVLKNGAGNELDAVGYGVFALIQHFRGRGQSAPAATAGRSVGRIPGRANSDNNAADFLTYYPTPGLPNQDLMINEVYVNQPGQNNGKETFVELAAPILGWETLPLHGYVLRAVAGHNGQDYLFTAASPGISLSGVSLNDAGSTEGYVVICNTAAIEPLKGRCAVPYEGVPFYVGPDNFVLEYQGRRIDAIGYGTFEANHTFVGEGSAAAYRSTDAGKALGRWPLSDANAKPDTNNNRADFYLMSPTPGRDNPRP
;
A
#
# COMPACT_ATOMS: atom_id res chain seq x y z
N MET A 1 -66.49 -5.18 -27.37
CA MET A 1 -67.15 -5.19 -26.04
C MET A 1 -66.39 -4.25 -25.13
N HIS A 2 -67.12 -3.26 -24.61
CA HIS A 2 -66.80 -2.27 -23.56
C HIS A 2 -65.58 -1.30 -23.65
N THR A 3 -65.80 -0.19 -24.36
CA THR A 3 -65.91 1.24 -23.90
C THR A 3 -65.19 1.82 -22.66
N ILE A 4 -64.64 3.05 -22.86
CA ILE A 4 -64.77 4.34 -22.07
C ILE A 4 -63.79 4.52 -20.87
N ASN A 5 -63.11 5.65 -20.54
CA ASN A 5 -63.11 7.13 -20.78
C ASN A 5 -61.67 7.69 -20.50
N LEU A 6 -61.07 8.74 -21.11
CA LEU A 6 -61.35 10.20 -21.23
C LEU A 6 -61.03 11.07 -19.99
N PHE A 7 -60.08 12.03 -20.12
CA PHE A 7 -59.98 13.45 -19.65
C PHE A 7 -58.49 13.89 -19.59
N ARG A 8 -57.94 14.74 -20.48
CA ARG A 8 -57.94 16.23 -20.58
C ARG A 8 -57.65 16.98 -19.26
N THR A 9 -56.57 17.78 -19.22
CA THR A 9 -56.63 19.27 -19.20
C THR A 9 -55.25 19.95 -19.34
N THR A 10 -55.29 21.10 -20.02
CA THR A 10 -54.28 22.13 -20.29
C THR A 10 -54.03 23.07 -19.10
N GLY A 11 -52.86 23.73 -19.04
CA GLY A 11 -52.62 24.86 -18.13
C GLY A 11 -51.38 25.69 -18.50
N LEU A 12 -51.61 26.74 -19.29
CA LEU A 12 -50.73 27.89 -19.51
C LEU A 12 -50.73 28.76 -18.24
N LEU A 13 -49.59 29.31 -17.80
CA LEU A 13 -49.54 30.66 -17.22
C LEU A 13 -48.11 31.24 -17.21
N ALA A 14 -47.97 32.43 -17.78
CA ALA A 14 -46.80 33.28 -17.73
C ALA A 14 -46.78 34.09 -16.42
N LEU A 15 -45.58 34.49 -15.95
CA LEU A 15 -45.44 35.66 -15.09
C LEU A 15 -44.10 36.38 -15.35
N LEU A 16 -44.22 37.61 -15.85
CA LEU A 16 -43.22 38.67 -15.85
C LEU A 16 -43.11 39.27 -14.44
N VAL A 17 -41.90 39.56 -13.96
CA VAL A 17 -41.62 40.71 -13.08
C VAL A 17 -40.24 41.29 -13.41
N THR A 18 -40.25 42.57 -13.80
CA THR A 18 -39.13 43.52 -13.83
C THR A 18 -39.08 44.33 -12.53
N ILE A 19 -37.90 44.79 -12.07
CA ILE A 19 -37.58 46.22 -11.75
C ILE A 19 -36.33 46.39 -10.81
N SER A 20 -35.40 47.22 -11.31
CA SER A 20 -34.48 48.24 -10.70
C SER A 20 -33.34 47.98 -9.70
N LEU A 21 -32.12 48.31 -10.20
CA LEU A 21 -31.17 49.38 -9.82
C LEU A 21 -30.91 49.77 -8.35
N CYS A 22 -29.63 49.66 -7.92
CA CYS A 22 -28.69 50.72 -7.47
C CYS A 22 -27.32 50.04 -7.23
N ALA A 23 -26.20 50.37 -7.89
CA ALA A 23 -25.34 51.56 -7.84
C ALA A 23 -24.39 51.66 -6.62
N ALA A 24 -23.08 51.68 -6.95
CA ALA A 24 -21.91 52.14 -6.20
C ALA A 24 -21.26 51.20 -5.15
N CYS A 25 -20.03 50.75 -5.43
CA CYS A 25 -18.83 51.12 -4.67
C CYS A 25 -17.59 50.86 -5.53
N THR A 26 -16.66 51.80 -5.48
CA THR A 26 -15.47 51.99 -6.31
C THR A 26 -14.24 51.29 -5.74
N ASP A 27 -13.39 50.77 -6.62
CA ASP A 27 -12.06 50.21 -6.32
C ASP A 27 -11.09 51.22 -5.67
N PRO A 28 -10.22 50.80 -4.74
CA PRO A 28 -9.03 51.56 -4.35
C PRO A 28 -7.79 51.21 -5.21
N PRO A 29 -6.83 52.16 -5.38
CA PRO A 29 -5.93 52.15 -6.52
C PRO A 29 -4.54 51.54 -6.28
N VAL A 30 -3.94 51.26 -7.43
CA VAL A 30 -2.59 50.82 -7.75
C VAL A 30 -1.47 51.65 -7.07
N ILE A 31 -0.49 50.90 -6.57
CA ILE A 31 0.80 51.35 -6.02
C ILE A 31 1.61 52.09 -7.10
N THR A 32 2.06 53.31 -6.78
CA THR A 32 3.15 53.99 -7.49
C THR A 32 4.31 54.26 -6.54
N ALA A 33 5.51 53.92 -7.02
CA ALA A 33 6.79 54.12 -6.37
C ALA A 33 7.15 55.60 -6.24
N ASN A 34 7.87 55.95 -5.17
CA ASN A 34 8.86 57.03 -5.21
C ASN A 34 9.95 56.86 -4.15
N ASN A 35 11.18 56.83 -4.63
CA ASN A 35 12.44 57.04 -3.92
C ASN A 35 12.43 58.35 -3.12
N THR A 36 12.96 58.34 -1.90
CA THR A 36 13.89 59.39 -1.44
C THR A 36 14.79 58.85 -0.34
N THR A 37 16.08 59.09 -0.54
CA THR A 37 17.21 58.64 0.26
C THR A 37 17.43 59.48 1.51
N ASN A 38 17.97 58.78 2.50
CA ASN A 38 18.47 59.19 3.80
C ASN A 38 19.67 60.17 3.70
N GLU A 39 19.75 61.14 4.62
CA GLU A 39 20.92 61.52 5.44
C GLU A 39 20.82 62.97 5.94
N ASN A 40 20.63 63.13 7.25
CA ASN A 40 20.67 64.41 7.96
C ASN A 40 21.93 64.50 8.84
N ASN A 41 22.84 65.36 8.40
CA ASN A 41 23.52 66.46 9.08
C ASN A 41 24.11 66.30 10.50
N SER A 42 25.35 66.77 10.59
CA SER A 42 26.26 66.82 11.75
C SER A 42 25.94 67.92 12.79
N ALA A 43 26.48 67.70 13.97
CA ALA A 43 26.35 68.45 15.22
C ALA A 43 26.89 69.91 15.27
N ASN A 44 26.32 70.71 16.19
CA ASN A 44 26.98 71.71 17.05
C ASN A 44 25.91 72.26 18.02
N ASN A 45 26.10 72.38 19.35
CA ASN A 45 27.07 73.23 20.04
C ASN A 45 27.13 72.92 21.56
N LYS A 46 28.30 73.17 22.16
CA LYS A 46 28.73 72.90 23.54
C LYS A 46 27.99 73.73 24.61
N ASN A 47 27.81 73.18 25.82
CA ASN A 47 28.24 73.79 27.11
C ASN A 47 27.95 72.89 28.34
N ASN A 48 28.98 72.73 29.17
CA ASN A 48 29.01 72.29 30.59
C ASN A 48 28.29 71.00 31.02
N ALA A 49 29.10 69.95 31.23
CA ALA A 49 28.74 68.73 31.93
C ALA A 49 28.45 68.97 33.44
N PRO A 50 27.44 68.31 34.01
CA PRO A 50 27.65 67.39 35.11
C PRO A 50 28.18 66.06 34.56
N ASN A 51 29.12 65.41 35.26
CA ASN A 51 29.76 64.14 34.87
C ASN A 51 28.78 62.94 34.95
N CYS A 52 27.66 62.99 34.26
CA CYS A 52 26.72 61.88 34.13
C CYS A 52 26.27 61.74 32.68
N THR A 53 25.90 60.52 32.32
CA THR A 53 25.37 60.19 30.99
C THR A 53 23.90 59.88 31.14
N ASP A 54 23.05 60.49 30.32
CA ASP A 54 21.61 60.21 30.30
C ASP A 54 21.40 58.71 30.03
N ARG A 55 20.69 58.02 30.94
CA ARG A 55 20.43 56.57 30.84
C ARG A 55 19.15 56.23 30.10
N CYS A 56 18.35 57.23 29.77
CA CYS A 56 17.07 57.12 29.08
C CYS A 56 16.69 58.44 28.40
N LEU A 57 15.70 58.42 27.52
CA LEU A 57 15.17 59.60 26.83
C LEU A 57 14.08 60.28 27.66
N SER A 58 14.02 61.61 27.63
CA SER A 58 13.05 62.38 28.44
C SER A 58 11.61 61.94 28.15
N GLY A 59 10.89 61.49 29.18
CA GLY A 59 9.52 61.01 29.08
C GLY A 59 9.35 59.54 28.71
N GLU A 60 10.45 58.83 28.45
CA GLU A 60 10.45 57.37 28.29
C GLU A 60 10.03 56.67 29.59
N ARG A 61 9.33 55.53 29.47
CA ARG A 61 8.86 54.73 30.61
C ARG A 61 9.36 53.31 30.49
N THR A 62 9.56 52.67 31.63
CA THR A 62 9.92 51.25 31.71
C THR A 62 9.27 50.60 32.93
N CYS A 63 9.20 49.27 32.93
CA CYS A 63 8.73 48.53 34.10
C CYS A 63 9.92 48.22 35.02
N LEU A 64 9.77 48.54 36.30
CA LEU A 64 10.71 48.08 37.33
C LEU A 64 10.41 46.64 37.74
N ASP A 65 9.12 46.35 37.90
CA ASP A 65 8.53 45.05 38.19
C ASP A 65 7.14 44.99 37.57
N ASP A 66 6.46 43.87 37.76
CA ASP A 66 5.18 43.55 37.13
C ASP A 66 4.04 44.50 37.53
N ILE A 67 4.23 45.40 38.50
CA ILE A 67 3.20 46.37 38.91
C ILE A 67 3.71 47.81 39.00
N THR A 68 4.97 48.08 38.65
CA THR A 68 5.58 49.40 38.87
C THR A 68 6.20 49.98 37.60
N VAL A 69 5.68 51.13 37.15
CA VAL A 69 6.21 51.92 36.03
C VAL A 69 7.19 52.97 36.55
N LEU A 70 8.39 53.03 35.98
CA LEU A 70 9.35 54.13 36.16
C LEU A 70 9.29 55.13 35.01
N ASN A 71 9.47 56.41 35.33
CA ASN A 71 9.52 57.50 34.35
C ASN A 71 10.95 58.02 34.19
N CYS A 72 11.38 58.28 32.98
CA CYS A 72 12.67 58.93 32.74
C CYS A 72 12.57 60.43 33.03
N ILE A 73 13.11 60.86 34.17
CA ILE A 73 13.06 62.25 34.64
C ILE A 73 14.47 62.78 34.92
N ARG A 74 14.65 64.10 34.87
CA ARG A 74 15.95 64.72 35.17
C ARG A 74 16.14 64.79 36.67
N THR A 75 17.19 64.14 37.18
CA THR A 75 17.49 64.10 38.62
C THR A 75 18.26 65.35 39.06
N GLU A 76 18.49 65.51 40.36
CA GLU A 76 19.26 66.61 40.95
C GLU A 76 20.70 66.69 40.43
N SER A 77 21.24 65.58 39.93
CA SER A 77 22.54 65.51 39.24
C SER A 77 22.55 66.22 37.88
N GLY A 78 21.37 66.53 37.34
CA GLY A 78 21.20 67.17 36.06
C GLY A 78 21.09 66.22 34.88
N CYS A 79 21.16 64.89 35.04
CA CYS A 79 20.96 63.90 33.95
C CYS A 79 19.59 63.19 34.02
N LEU A 80 19.18 62.59 32.90
CA LEU A 80 17.96 61.80 32.76
C LEU A 80 18.17 60.35 33.23
N GLU A 81 17.42 59.96 34.25
CA GLU A 81 17.43 58.61 34.82
C GLU A 81 15.99 58.14 35.09
N TYR A 82 15.77 56.83 35.09
CA TYR A 82 14.47 56.25 35.45
C TYR A 82 14.21 56.41 36.96
N ALA A 83 13.26 57.26 37.31
CA ALA A 83 12.83 57.57 38.68
C ALA A 83 11.33 57.91 38.72
N GLY A 84 10.78 58.21 39.90
CA GLY A 84 9.35 58.54 40.03
C GLY A 84 8.43 57.37 39.71
N ALA A 85 8.54 56.30 40.49
CA ALA A 85 7.73 55.08 40.38
C ALA A 85 6.23 55.36 40.54
N SER A 86 5.42 54.77 39.67
CA SER A 86 3.96 54.73 39.75
C SER A 86 3.48 53.28 39.75
N ILE A 87 2.69 52.90 40.75
CA ILE A 87 2.14 51.54 40.86
C ILE A 87 0.87 51.44 40.01
N CYS A 88 0.74 50.38 39.23
CA CYS A 88 -0.44 50.05 38.43
C CYS A 88 -1.67 49.85 39.31
N ALA A 89 -2.83 50.30 38.83
CA ALA A 89 -4.05 50.28 39.63
C ALA A 89 -4.80 48.94 39.47
N GLY A 90 -5.30 48.39 40.58
CA GLY A 90 -6.13 47.18 40.55
C GLY A 90 -5.35 45.92 40.15
N THR A 91 -5.89 45.18 39.18
CA THR A 91 -5.33 43.95 38.60
C THR A 91 -4.45 44.22 37.38
N GLN A 92 -4.02 45.46 37.16
CA GLN A 92 -3.19 45.82 36.02
C GLN A 92 -1.73 45.45 36.26
N VAL A 93 -1.07 44.92 35.23
CA VAL A 93 0.37 44.64 35.23
C VAL A 93 1.12 45.61 34.34
N CYS A 94 2.36 45.93 34.70
CA CYS A 94 3.24 46.77 33.92
C CYS A 94 3.82 45.95 32.75
N VAL A 95 3.46 46.31 31.52
CA VAL A 95 4.05 45.75 30.30
C VAL A 95 4.61 46.90 29.47
N ASN A 96 5.90 46.83 29.13
CA ASN A 96 6.61 47.84 28.32
C ASN A 96 6.38 49.30 28.79
N GLY A 97 6.44 49.53 30.10
CA GLY A 97 6.32 50.85 30.72
C GLY A 97 4.90 51.40 30.79
N THR A 98 3.87 50.56 30.61
CA THR A 98 2.45 50.95 30.71
C THR A 98 1.66 49.91 31.51
N CYS A 99 0.71 50.37 32.34
CA CYS A 99 -0.20 49.49 33.07
C CYS A 99 -1.33 49.02 32.14
N VAL A 100 -1.48 47.70 32.00
CA VAL A 100 -2.52 47.05 31.18
C VAL A 100 -3.29 46.03 32.03
N GLU A 101 -4.57 45.81 31.74
CA GLU A 101 -5.38 44.78 32.42
C GLU A 101 -4.82 43.37 32.09
N GLU A 102 -4.74 42.50 33.10
CA GLU A 102 -4.27 41.12 32.97
C GLU A 102 -5.31 40.29 32.18
N GLY A 103 -5.20 40.32 30.85
CA GLY A 103 -5.95 39.46 29.93
C GLY A 103 -5.15 38.18 29.67
N GLY A 104 -5.67 37.05 30.15
CA GLY A 104 -5.02 35.75 30.01
C GLY A 104 -4.80 35.36 28.54
N ASP A 105 -3.55 35.13 28.18
CA ASP A 105 -3.18 34.31 27.02
C ASP A 105 -3.56 32.86 27.33
N CYS A 106 -4.84 32.55 27.16
CA CYS A 106 -5.29 31.17 26.98
C CYS A 106 -5.81 31.01 25.56
N SER A 107 -5.61 29.83 24.97
CA SER A 107 -6.17 29.47 23.67
C SER A 107 -7.27 28.45 23.87
N ASP A 108 -8.42 28.64 23.23
CA ASP A 108 -9.49 27.64 23.19
C ASP A 108 -8.94 26.29 22.68
N GLU A 109 -9.01 25.24 23.51
CA GLU A 109 -8.78 23.86 23.05
C GLU A 109 -9.96 23.34 22.21
N CYS A 110 -11.12 23.98 22.34
CA CYS A 110 -12.35 23.62 21.64
C CYS A 110 -13.28 24.82 21.47
N THR A 111 -14.11 24.83 20.42
CA THR A 111 -14.98 25.99 20.10
C THR A 111 -16.41 25.82 20.61
N GLN A 112 -17.15 26.93 20.73
CA GLN A 112 -18.55 26.90 21.14
C GLN A 112 -19.42 26.04 20.21
N GLY A 113 -20.08 25.03 20.78
CA GLY A 113 -20.91 24.09 20.02
C GLY A 113 -20.16 22.85 19.53
N THR A 114 -18.86 22.71 19.83
CA THR A 114 -18.13 21.46 19.63
C THR A 114 -18.88 20.32 20.34
N PRO A 115 -19.25 19.25 19.63
CA PRO A 115 -19.91 18.10 20.24
C PRO A 115 -19.05 17.50 21.35
N ALA A 116 -19.70 16.80 22.29
CA ALA A 116 -18.97 15.98 23.24
C ALA A 116 -18.12 14.94 22.51
N ARG A 117 -17.01 14.53 23.12
CA ARG A 117 -16.10 13.53 22.55
C ARG A 117 -15.84 12.40 23.54
N CYS A 118 -15.34 11.30 23.03
CA CYS A 118 -14.83 10.17 23.82
C CYS A 118 -13.31 10.24 23.84
N ASN A 119 -12.70 10.15 25.02
CA ASN A 119 -11.25 10.09 25.14
C ASN A 119 -10.73 8.65 25.01
N ASN A 120 -9.40 8.48 24.99
CA ASN A 120 -8.75 7.18 24.78
C ASN A 120 -9.05 6.13 25.87
N SER A 121 -9.65 6.54 26.98
CA SER A 121 -10.11 5.65 28.05
C SER A 121 -11.61 5.33 27.96
N GLY A 122 -12.27 5.67 26.84
CA GLY A 122 -13.70 5.41 26.61
C GLY A 122 -14.63 6.29 27.45
N ARG A 123 -14.18 7.47 27.91
CA ARG A 123 -14.96 8.37 28.78
C ARG A 123 -15.34 9.65 28.05
N ARG A 124 -16.51 10.20 28.40
CA ARG A 124 -17.11 11.36 27.71
C ARG A 124 -16.61 12.69 28.28
N GLU A 125 -16.21 13.60 27.40
CA GLU A 125 -15.76 14.97 27.72
C GLU A 125 -16.62 16.02 27.01
N THR A 126 -16.85 17.16 27.67
CA THR A 126 -17.65 18.28 27.11
C THR A 126 -16.84 19.57 27.08
N CYS A 127 -16.92 20.27 25.96
CA CYS A 127 -16.29 21.57 25.76
C CYS A 127 -17.07 22.70 26.45
N ALA A 128 -16.44 23.37 27.42
CA ALA A 128 -16.96 24.58 28.05
C ALA A 128 -15.82 25.40 28.66
N ASP A 129 -16.09 26.63 29.10
CA ASP A 129 -15.17 27.40 29.94
C ASP A 129 -15.35 26.93 31.39
N HIS A 130 -14.57 25.93 31.79
CA HIS A 130 -14.73 25.24 33.09
C HIS A 130 -14.11 26.00 34.26
N ASN A 131 -13.13 26.87 34.00
CA ASN A 131 -12.37 27.62 35.01
C ASN A 131 -12.66 29.13 34.98
N HIS A 132 -13.53 29.60 34.08
CA HIS A 132 -13.97 30.99 33.93
C HIS A 132 -12.84 31.95 33.58
N ASP A 133 -11.81 31.47 32.88
CA ASP A 133 -10.68 32.30 32.41
C ASP A 133 -10.94 32.93 31.04
N GLY A 134 -12.10 32.64 30.43
CA GLY A 134 -12.51 33.12 29.11
C GLY A 134 -12.19 32.16 27.97
N CYS A 135 -11.48 31.06 28.23
CA CYS A 135 -11.14 30.04 27.25
C CYS A 135 -11.84 28.70 27.52
N ARG A 136 -12.13 27.97 26.45
CA ARG A 136 -12.88 26.72 26.49
C ARG A 136 -11.94 25.53 26.42
N THR A 137 -12.15 24.59 27.33
CA THR A 137 -11.42 23.33 27.42
C THR A 137 -12.37 22.16 27.52
N PHE A 138 -11.86 20.96 27.27
CA PHE A 138 -12.61 19.74 27.56
C PHE A 138 -12.58 19.47 29.07
N GLY A 139 -13.76 19.42 29.68
CA GLY A 139 -13.89 19.20 31.11
C GLY A 139 -13.54 17.78 31.54
N ALA A 140 -13.57 17.52 32.85
CA ALA A 140 -13.26 16.22 33.42
C ALA A 140 -14.09 15.09 32.79
N ALA A 141 -13.40 14.01 32.41
CA ALA A 141 -14.00 12.87 31.75
C ALA A 141 -15.03 12.15 32.65
N THR A 142 -16.22 11.92 32.13
CA THR A 142 -17.33 11.23 32.81
C THR A 142 -17.50 9.83 32.25
N SER A 143 -17.69 8.83 33.13
CA SER A 143 -17.92 7.44 32.71
C SER A 143 -19.36 7.26 32.20
N CYS A 144 -19.55 6.39 31.21
CA CYS A 144 -20.89 5.97 30.77
C CYS A 144 -21.57 5.09 31.83
N ALA A 145 -22.90 4.92 31.71
CA ALA A 145 -23.63 4.02 32.61
C ALA A 145 -23.26 2.55 32.33
N ALA A 146 -23.53 1.66 33.29
CA ALA A 146 -23.22 0.24 33.12
C ALA A 146 -23.91 -0.35 31.87
N GLY A 147 -23.15 -1.01 31.00
CA GLY A 147 -23.62 -1.55 29.72
C GLY A 147 -23.65 -0.55 28.55
N GLU A 148 -23.12 0.65 28.76
CA GLU A 148 -22.91 1.66 27.71
C GLU A 148 -21.43 2.00 27.59
N PHE A 149 -20.96 2.24 26.37
CA PHE A 149 -19.61 2.74 26.12
C PHE A 149 -19.69 4.10 25.41
N CYS A 150 -18.62 4.89 25.53
CA CYS A 150 -18.56 6.15 24.79
C CYS A 150 -18.20 5.86 23.34
N ASP A 151 -19.18 5.94 22.45
CA ASP A 151 -19.01 5.72 21.02
C ASP A 151 -18.20 6.88 20.40
N PRO A 152 -16.97 6.64 19.91
CA PRO A 152 -16.13 7.70 19.36
C PRO A 152 -16.69 8.32 18.07
N ALA A 153 -17.55 7.61 17.33
CA ALA A 153 -18.21 8.14 16.14
C ALA A 153 -19.34 9.13 16.49
N LEU A 154 -20.00 8.94 17.64
CA LEU A 154 -21.13 9.77 18.08
C LEU A 154 -20.75 10.78 19.17
N GLY A 155 -19.63 10.58 19.87
CA GLY A 155 -19.22 11.39 21.01
C GLY A 155 -20.16 11.27 22.22
N GLN A 156 -20.92 10.17 22.29
CA GLN A 156 -22.00 9.94 23.26
C GLN A 156 -21.92 8.52 23.81
N CYS A 157 -22.45 8.34 25.02
CA CYS A 157 -22.64 7.00 25.59
C CYS A 157 -23.74 6.28 24.80
N ALA A 158 -23.41 5.11 24.26
CA ALA A 158 -24.30 4.27 23.50
C ALA A 158 -24.28 2.84 24.07
N PRO A 159 -25.39 2.09 23.98
CA PRO A 159 -25.42 0.69 24.38
C PRO A 159 -24.44 -0.12 23.52
N SER A 160 -23.71 -1.05 24.15
CA SER A 160 -22.77 -1.93 23.44
C SER A 160 -23.51 -2.80 22.40
N SER A 161 -22.97 -2.89 21.19
CA SER A 161 -23.47 -3.78 20.12
C SER A 161 -22.62 -5.04 19.96
N CYS A 162 -21.49 -5.12 20.66
CA CYS A 162 -20.63 -6.29 20.70
C CYS A 162 -21.23 -7.39 21.60
N THR A 163 -20.76 -8.63 21.40
CA THR A 163 -21.16 -9.79 22.21
C THR A 163 -20.01 -10.14 23.15
N ASP A 164 -20.32 -10.39 24.42
CA ASP A 164 -19.31 -10.79 25.40
C ASP A 164 -18.64 -12.11 24.99
N ALA A 165 -17.33 -12.08 24.81
CA ALA A 165 -16.53 -13.26 24.44
C ALA A 165 -16.28 -14.17 25.64
N CYS A 166 -16.43 -13.64 26.86
CA CYS A 166 -16.18 -14.34 28.12
C CYS A 166 -17.02 -13.74 29.26
N THR A 167 -17.04 -14.40 30.43
CA THR A 167 -17.72 -13.89 31.63
C THR A 167 -16.76 -13.06 32.48
N GLU A 168 -17.23 -11.98 33.13
CA GLU A 168 -16.38 -11.10 33.92
C GLU A 168 -15.55 -11.87 34.96
N GLY A 169 -14.22 -11.66 34.95
CA GLY A 169 -13.29 -12.36 35.84
C GLY A 169 -12.96 -13.79 35.44
N GLN A 170 -13.56 -14.34 34.37
CA GLN A 170 -13.13 -15.60 33.78
C GLN A 170 -11.67 -15.52 33.35
N THR A 171 -10.89 -16.55 33.64
CA THR A 171 -9.50 -16.64 33.22
C THR A 171 -9.35 -17.63 32.06
N SER A 172 -8.34 -17.40 31.23
CA SER A 172 -7.96 -18.30 30.13
C SER A 172 -6.44 -18.30 29.97
N CYS A 173 -5.85 -19.45 29.64
CA CYS A 173 -4.43 -19.50 29.32
C CYS A 173 -4.21 -19.22 27.83
N GLU A 174 -3.43 -18.18 27.53
CA GLU A 174 -3.02 -17.80 26.18
C GLU A 174 -1.50 -17.82 26.09
N LEU A 175 -0.94 -18.75 25.30
CA LEU A 175 0.52 -18.90 25.14
C LEU A 175 1.25 -18.92 26.49
N HIS A 176 0.77 -19.77 27.42
CA HIS A 176 1.28 -19.97 28.78
C HIS A 176 1.13 -18.79 29.76
N ARG A 177 0.44 -17.72 29.37
CA ARG A 177 0.15 -16.55 30.21
C ARG A 177 -1.33 -16.52 30.59
N LEU A 178 -1.65 -16.01 31.78
CA LEU A 178 -3.02 -15.93 32.29
C LEU A 178 -3.70 -14.65 31.81
N ALA A 179 -4.65 -14.78 30.90
CA ALA A 179 -5.56 -13.71 30.51
C ALA A 179 -6.77 -13.67 31.44
N THR A 180 -7.25 -12.47 31.79
CA THR A 180 -8.45 -12.29 32.62
C THR A 180 -9.47 -11.48 31.84
N CYS A 181 -10.69 -12.01 31.76
CA CYS A 181 -11.82 -11.38 31.13
C CYS A 181 -12.21 -10.11 31.88
N ARG A 182 -12.21 -8.99 31.18
CA ARG A 182 -12.57 -7.66 31.69
C ARG A 182 -13.31 -6.90 30.60
N GLU A 183 -14.03 -5.88 31.01
CA GLU A 183 -14.69 -4.98 30.07
C GLU A 183 -13.63 -4.18 29.30
N ASP A 184 -13.68 -4.24 27.97
CA ASP A 184 -12.80 -3.49 27.09
C ASP A 184 -13.34 -2.08 26.79
N GLY A 185 -12.59 -1.33 25.95
CA GLY A 185 -12.95 0.04 25.58
C GLY A 185 -14.26 0.17 24.80
N GLN A 186 -14.88 -0.94 24.38
CA GLN A 186 -16.17 -0.99 23.68
C GLN A 186 -17.32 -1.41 24.62
N GLY A 187 -17.05 -1.60 25.91
CA GLY A 187 -18.07 -1.97 26.90
C GLY A 187 -18.45 -3.45 26.87
N CYS A 188 -17.62 -4.31 26.26
CA CYS A 188 -17.85 -5.76 26.21
C CYS A 188 -16.77 -6.52 26.96
N LEU A 189 -17.13 -7.70 27.47
CA LEU A 189 -16.24 -8.58 28.19
C LEU A 189 -15.34 -9.35 27.21
N SER A 190 -14.05 -9.03 27.21
CA SER A 190 -13.02 -9.70 26.44
C SER A 190 -11.78 -10.00 27.30
N PHE A 191 -10.95 -10.95 26.86
CA PHE A 191 -9.73 -11.30 27.58
C PHE A 191 -8.70 -10.18 27.44
N ALA A 192 -8.38 -9.53 28.56
CA ALA A 192 -7.33 -8.52 28.61
C ALA A 192 -5.94 -9.17 28.42
N GLY A 193 -4.95 -8.37 27.98
CA GLY A 193 -3.59 -8.83 27.69
C GLY A 193 -3.03 -9.78 28.75
N ALA A 194 -2.62 -10.98 28.30
CA ALA A 194 -2.22 -12.09 29.16
C ALA A 194 -0.97 -11.76 29.98
N LYS A 195 -1.00 -12.07 31.28
CA LYS A 195 0.11 -11.80 32.22
C LYS A 195 0.84 -13.09 32.60
N GLU A 196 2.15 -12.97 32.79
CA GLU A 196 3.01 -14.02 33.33
C GLU A 196 2.47 -14.53 34.68
N CYS A 197 2.56 -15.84 34.90
CA CYS A 197 2.24 -16.43 36.19
C CYS A 197 3.30 -16.09 37.24
N PRO A 198 2.95 -16.05 38.55
CA PRO A 198 3.93 -15.86 39.60
C PRO A 198 5.05 -16.90 39.55
N GLN A 199 6.26 -16.52 39.97
CA GLN A 199 7.48 -17.34 39.93
C GLN A 199 7.24 -18.77 40.43
N GLY A 200 7.59 -19.76 39.60
CA GLY A 200 7.41 -21.20 39.87
C GLY A 200 6.01 -21.74 39.57
N GLN A 201 5.19 -21.01 38.80
CA GLN A 201 3.88 -21.47 38.34
C GLN A 201 3.75 -21.28 36.83
N SER A 202 3.04 -22.21 36.18
CA SER A 202 2.69 -22.11 34.77
C SER A 202 1.18 -22.03 34.61
N CYS A 203 0.70 -21.37 33.56
CA CYS A 203 -0.73 -21.31 33.29
C CYS A 203 -1.22 -22.68 32.77
N LEU A 204 -1.93 -23.42 33.61
CA LEU A 204 -2.53 -24.72 33.33
C LEU A 204 -3.99 -24.71 33.78
N ASP A 205 -4.88 -25.25 32.94
CA ASP A 205 -6.33 -25.27 33.18
C ASP A 205 -6.90 -23.90 33.56
N ASN A 206 -6.49 -22.84 32.84
CA ASN A 206 -6.93 -21.47 33.05
C ASN A 206 -6.59 -20.89 34.44
N ALA A 207 -5.58 -21.43 35.12
CA ALA A 207 -5.07 -20.92 36.39
C ALA A 207 -3.54 -21.04 36.45
N CYS A 208 -2.90 -20.17 37.23
CA CYS A 208 -1.48 -20.36 37.57
C CYS A 208 -1.38 -21.49 38.60
N GLN A 209 -0.73 -22.58 38.22
CA GLN A 209 -0.56 -23.75 39.06
C GLN A 209 0.92 -24.05 39.26
N GLY A 210 1.31 -24.36 40.51
CA GLY A 210 2.65 -24.84 40.83
C GLY A 210 2.73 -26.35 40.60
N GLY A 211 3.36 -26.75 39.48
CA GLY A 211 3.51 -28.14 39.11
C GLY A 211 4.86 -28.70 39.54
N SER A 212 4.86 -29.74 40.39
CA SER A 212 6.01 -30.60 40.70
C SER A 212 6.34 -31.54 39.53
N GLY A 213 6.63 -30.95 38.40
CA GLY A 213 6.85 -31.61 37.12
C GLY A 213 6.99 -30.52 36.07
N CYS A 214 8.00 -29.69 36.23
CA CYS A 214 8.43 -28.79 35.18
C CYS A 214 8.77 -29.65 33.93
N GLN A 215 8.57 -29.09 32.76
CA GLN A 215 9.08 -29.66 31.52
C GLN A 215 10.14 -28.71 31.03
N ASP A 216 11.24 -29.27 30.53
CA ASP A 216 12.30 -28.50 29.90
C ASP A 216 11.70 -27.63 28.77
N GLU A 217 11.76 -26.30 28.95
CA GLU A 217 11.37 -25.33 27.92
C GLU A 217 12.36 -25.32 26.75
N CYS A 218 13.57 -25.81 27.00
CA CYS A 218 14.69 -25.85 26.09
C CYS A 218 15.65 -27.01 26.44
N ARG A 219 16.52 -27.42 25.52
CA ARG A 219 17.50 -28.49 25.77
C ARG A 219 18.82 -27.92 26.28
N ASP A 220 19.62 -28.77 26.93
CA ASP A 220 20.95 -28.39 27.42
C ASP A 220 21.79 -27.69 26.34
N ASN A 221 22.26 -26.48 26.63
CA ASN A 221 22.99 -25.58 25.72
C ASN A 221 22.21 -25.04 24.52
N ASP A 222 20.88 -25.15 24.49
CA ASP A 222 20.07 -24.36 23.57
C ASP A 222 20.25 -22.87 23.90
N SER A 223 20.22 -22.06 22.86
CA SER A 223 20.12 -20.61 22.96
C SER A 223 18.90 -20.15 22.16
N ALA A 224 18.39 -18.95 22.46
CA ALA A 224 17.27 -18.36 21.73
C ALA A 224 17.33 -16.85 21.74
N CYS A 225 16.93 -16.20 20.65
CA CYS A 225 16.87 -14.73 20.62
C CYS A 225 15.67 -14.17 21.39
N ALA A 226 15.91 -13.14 22.21
CA ALA A 226 14.85 -12.42 22.92
C ALA A 226 14.21 -11.35 22.02
N LEU A 227 12.91 -11.10 22.22
CA LEU A 227 12.16 -10.07 21.47
C LEU A 227 12.67 -8.65 21.70
N THR A 228 13.37 -8.43 22.82
CA THR A 228 13.97 -7.14 23.20
C THR A 228 15.37 -6.94 22.60
N GLY A 229 15.90 -7.92 21.88
CA GLY A 229 17.33 -8.02 21.53
C GLY A 229 18.10 -8.83 22.58
N GLY A 230 19.26 -9.39 22.19
CA GLY A 230 20.08 -10.26 23.03
C GLY A 230 19.74 -11.75 22.94
N VAL A 231 20.61 -12.59 23.50
CA VAL A 231 20.48 -14.06 23.51
C VAL A 231 20.02 -14.54 24.89
N ARG A 232 19.20 -15.59 24.93
CA ARG A 232 18.83 -16.32 26.14
C ARG A 232 19.52 -17.68 26.12
N LEU A 233 20.03 -18.11 27.27
CA LEU A 233 20.74 -19.39 27.40
C LEU A 233 19.90 -20.38 28.18
N CYS A 234 19.84 -21.62 27.71
CA CYS A 234 19.11 -22.68 28.37
C CYS A 234 19.88 -23.23 29.58
N GLY A 235 19.21 -23.33 30.73
CA GLY A 235 19.76 -23.91 31.97
C GLY A 235 18.73 -23.96 33.10
N ASP A 236 19.08 -24.63 34.20
CA ASP A 236 18.26 -24.69 35.41
C ASP A 236 18.55 -23.44 36.29
N TRP A 237 18.05 -22.30 35.85
CA TRP A 237 18.32 -20.99 36.45
C TRP A 237 17.59 -20.77 37.78
N ASN A 238 16.50 -21.51 38.00
CA ASN A 238 15.70 -21.45 39.21
C ASN A 238 15.94 -22.64 40.18
N SER A 239 16.76 -23.63 39.76
CA SER A 239 17.13 -24.83 40.53
C SER A 239 15.95 -25.76 40.87
N ASP A 240 14.93 -25.81 40.01
CA ASP A 240 13.78 -26.72 40.15
C ASP A 240 13.97 -28.06 39.42
N GLY A 241 15.07 -28.21 38.67
CA GLY A 241 15.48 -29.44 38.01
C GLY A 241 15.01 -29.58 36.56
N CYS A 242 14.40 -28.56 35.98
CA CYS A 242 14.15 -28.46 34.54
C CYS A 242 14.93 -27.31 33.92
N PHE A 243 14.99 -27.29 32.58
CA PHE A 243 15.77 -26.30 31.86
C PHE A 243 14.89 -25.21 31.27
N GLU A 244 15.22 -23.97 31.57
CA GLU A 244 14.56 -22.77 31.09
C GLU A 244 15.55 -21.79 30.46
N PHE A 245 15.03 -20.89 29.62
CA PHE A 245 15.84 -19.84 29.04
C PHE A 245 16.07 -18.70 30.05
N SER A 246 17.31 -18.26 30.21
CA SER A 246 17.71 -17.12 31.05
C SER A 246 16.95 -15.83 30.71
N GLU A 247 17.11 -14.80 31.53
CA GLU A 247 16.86 -13.42 31.08
C GLU A 247 17.71 -13.11 29.83
N ALA A 248 17.22 -12.17 29.01
CA ALA A 248 17.93 -11.76 27.79
C ALA A 248 19.28 -11.15 28.17
N ILE A 249 20.35 -11.73 27.64
CA ILE A 249 21.70 -11.23 27.75
C ILE A 249 21.96 -10.40 26.50
N ASP A 250 22.19 -9.10 26.68
CA ASP A 250 22.56 -8.22 25.57
C ASP A 250 23.82 -8.77 24.88
N CYS A 251 23.77 -8.86 23.55
CA CYS A 251 24.96 -9.16 22.76
C CYS A 251 25.98 -8.00 22.87
N GLU A 252 27.26 -8.28 22.59
CA GLU A 252 28.30 -7.24 22.62
C GLU A 252 27.93 -6.06 21.68
N PRO A 253 28.49 -4.84 21.85
CA PRO A 253 28.07 -3.65 21.10
C PRO A 253 28.03 -3.80 19.56
N ASN A 254 28.81 -4.72 19.00
CA ASN A 254 28.89 -5.02 17.56
C ASN A 254 28.25 -6.36 17.18
N GLU A 255 27.41 -6.92 18.04
CA GLU A 255 26.72 -8.20 17.86
C GLU A 255 25.20 -8.00 17.92
N GLU A 256 24.46 -8.82 17.19
CA GLU A 256 23.01 -8.92 17.27
C GLU A 256 22.63 -10.39 17.43
N CYS A 257 21.53 -10.65 18.14
CA CYS A 257 21.05 -12.01 18.24
C CYS A 257 20.37 -12.39 16.93
N ARG A 258 20.92 -13.37 16.21
CA ARG A 258 20.37 -13.91 14.96
C ARG A 258 20.59 -15.41 14.91
N ASN A 259 19.55 -16.15 14.51
CA ASN A 259 19.54 -17.62 14.56
C ASN A 259 19.94 -18.14 15.94
N ASP A 260 19.36 -17.53 16.97
CA ASP A 260 19.51 -17.94 18.36
C ASP A 260 20.93 -17.82 18.94
N ASP A 261 21.84 -17.10 18.27
CA ASP A 261 23.20 -16.83 18.75
C ASP A 261 23.54 -15.34 18.65
N CYS A 262 24.41 -14.86 19.53
CA CYS A 262 25.01 -13.54 19.38
C CYS A 262 26.06 -13.62 18.28
N VAL A 263 25.66 -13.22 17.08
CA VAL A 263 26.56 -13.10 15.95
C VAL A 263 27.00 -11.66 15.85
N LEU A 264 28.20 -11.41 15.31
CA LEU A 264 28.55 -10.07 14.86
C LEU A 264 27.38 -9.53 14.03
N LYS A 265 26.87 -8.35 14.42
CA LYS A 265 25.97 -7.53 13.60
C LYS A 265 26.56 -7.67 12.23
N SER A 266 25.82 -8.34 11.36
CA SER A 266 26.36 -8.65 10.06
C SER A 266 26.94 -7.34 9.53
N ARG A 267 28.15 -7.39 8.97
CA ARG A 267 28.38 -6.48 7.84
C ARG A 267 27.16 -6.74 6.99
N CYS A 268 26.24 -5.78 7.01
CA CYS A 268 25.14 -5.56 6.11
C CYS A 268 25.04 -6.60 4.97
N GLU A 269 23.85 -7.06 4.65
CA GLU A 269 23.74 -7.94 3.48
C GLU A 269 23.75 -7.07 2.23
N ASP A 270 24.66 -7.36 1.29
CA ASP A 270 24.68 -6.73 -0.03
C ASP A 270 23.29 -6.86 -0.66
N LYS A 271 22.59 -5.74 -0.80
CA LYS A 271 21.23 -5.68 -1.36
C LYS A 271 21.24 -5.76 -2.88
N CYS A 272 22.40 -5.57 -3.51
CA CYS A 272 22.58 -5.59 -4.96
C CYS A 272 24.03 -5.94 -5.33
N ILE A 273 24.37 -6.02 -6.63
CA ILE A 273 25.75 -6.29 -7.07
C ILE A 273 26.51 -4.96 -7.21
N ALA A 274 27.67 -4.82 -6.57
CA ALA A 274 28.45 -3.58 -6.60
C ALA A 274 28.68 -3.04 -8.01
N GLY A 275 28.29 -1.79 -8.26
CA GLY A 275 28.40 -1.12 -9.57
C GLY A 275 27.26 -1.40 -10.55
N GLU A 276 26.27 -2.22 -10.17
CA GLU A 276 25.03 -2.44 -10.93
C GLU A 276 24.17 -1.17 -10.98
N ALA A 277 23.27 -1.09 -11.95
CA ALA A 277 22.28 -0.02 -12.02
C ALA A 277 20.92 -0.54 -12.49
N VAL A 278 19.85 0.03 -11.94
CA VAL A 278 18.45 -0.26 -12.27
C VAL A 278 17.71 1.02 -12.60
N CYS A 279 16.74 0.93 -13.52
CA CYS A 279 15.81 2.01 -13.79
C CYS A 279 14.55 1.83 -12.96
N ILE A 280 14.21 2.83 -12.14
CA ILE A 280 12.92 2.92 -11.45
C ILE A 280 12.15 4.05 -12.13
N GLY A 281 11.18 3.67 -12.96
CA GLY A 281 10.53 4.62 -13.89
C GLY A 281 11.54 5.26 -14.84
N ASN A 282 11.72 6.58 -14.75
CA ASN A 282 12.69 7.34 -15.54
C ASN A 282 14.02 7.61 -14.81
N ASP A 283 14.11 7.24 -13.54
CA ASP A 283 15.22 7.57 -12.67
C ASP A 283 16.20 6.39 -12.55
N LEU A 284 17.48 6.73 -12.34
CA LEU A 284 18.56 5.76 -12.21
C LEU A 284 18.90 5.55 -10.74
N ALA A 285 18.90 4.30 -10.32
CA ALA A 285 19.50 3.87 -9.06
C ALA A 285 20.74 3.01 -9.36
N THR A 286 21.81 3.22 -8.60
CA THR A 286 23.11 2.55 -8.74
C THR A 286 23.49 1.86 -7.45
N CYS A 287 24.07 0.67 -7.55
CA CYS A 287 24.47 -0.14 -6.42
C CYS A 287 25.86 0.25 -5.90
N GLY A 288 25.95 0.60 -4.62
CA GLY A 288 27.18 0.97 -3.93
C GLY A 288 26.96 1.09 -2.42
N ASP A 289 28.04 1.35 -1.70
CA ASP A 289 28.00 1.62 -0.25
C ASP A 289 27.61 3.09 -0.03
N HIS A 290 26.30 3.35 0.00
CA HIS A 290 25.75 4.72 0.08
C HIS A 290 25.55 5.18 1.51
N ASN A 291 25.41 4.25 2.46
CA ASN A 291 25.26 4.54 3.88
C ASN A 291 26.58 4.38 4.68
N GLY A 292 27.65 3.83 4.09
CA GLY A 292 28.97 3.68 4.68
C GLY A 292 29.11 2.49 5.64
N ASP A 293 28.19 1.52 5.60
CA ASP A 293 28.21 0.34 6.46
C ASP A 293 29.09 -0.81 5.94
N GLY A 294 29.62 -0.64 4.72
CA GLY A 294 30.58 -1.56 4.10
C GLY A 294 29.96 -2.63 3.19
N CYS A 295 28.67 -2.50 2.89
CA CYS A 295 27.95 -3.37 1.96
C CYS A 295 27.29 -2.51 0.89
N VAL A 296 26.75 -3.15 -0.14
CA VAL A 296 26.21 -2.40 -1.27
C VAL A 296 24.68 -2.42 -1.31
N GLU A 297 24.11 -1.24 -1.50
CA GLU A 297 22.68 -1.01 -1.70
C GLU A 297 22.44 -0.08 -2.88
N PHE A 298 21.18 -0.01 -3.35
CA PHE A 298 20.79 1.03 -4.28
C PHE A 298 20.63 2.35 -3.52
N ASN A 299 21.11 3.45 -4.11
CA ASN A 299 20.71 4.77 -3.65
C ASN A 299 19.24 5.04 -3.99
N ASP A 300 18.69 6.07 -3.37
CA ASP A 300 17.40 6.63 -3.79
C ASP A 300 17.43 6.94 -5.30
N PRO A 301 16.39 6.53 -6.07
CA PRO A 301 16.32 6.80 -7.50
C PRO A 301 16.48 8.29 -7.78
N SER A 302 17.39 8.62 -8.72
CA SER A 302 17.70 10.00 -9.06
C SER A 302 17.51 10.27 -10.54
N ALA A 303 17.05 11.48 -10.86
CA ALA A 303 16.90 11.91 -12.24
C ALA A 303 18.23 11.86 -12.99
N CYS A 304 18.18 11.52 -14.27
CA CYS A 304 19.38 11.45 -15.09
C CYS A 304 20.15 12.79 -15.11
N PRO A 305 21.49 12.77 -14.99
CA PRO A 305 22.29 13.99 -14.80
C PRO A 305 22.30 14.91 -16.03
N THR A 306 21.97 14.38 -17.21
CA THR A 306 21.82 15.17 -18.44
C THR A 306 20.35 15.48 -18.67
N SER A 307 20.01 16.77 -18.80
CA SER A 307 18.64 17.20 -19.11
C SER A 307 18.12 16.56 -20.40
N GLY A 308 16.89 16.04 -20.36
CA GLY A 308 16.26 15.34 -21.49
C GLY A 308 16.68 13.87 -21.65
N HIS A 309 17.55 13.35 -20.79
CA HIS A 309 17.79 11.92 -20.69
C HIS A 309 16.80 11.26 -19.73
N SER A 310 16.47 10.00 -20.00
CA SER A 310 15.78 9.11 -19.07
C SER A 310 16.65 7.88 -18.83
N CYS A 311 16.49 7.23 -17.67
CA CYS A 311 17.04 5.91 -17.47
C CYS A 311 16.39 4.96 -18.47
N GLN A 312 17.18 4.18 -19.19
CA GLN A 312 16.67 3.20 -20.14
C GLN A 312 17.37 1.86 -19.91
N ARG A 313 16.60 0.77 -19.96
CA ARG A 313 17.13 -0.59 -19.92
C ARG A 313 17.27 -1.14 -21.34
N ILE A 314 18.49 -1.49 -21.74
CA ILE A 314 18.77 -2.15 -23.03
C ILE A 314 19.47 -3.48 -22.76
N GLY A 315 18.74 -4.57 -22.93
CA GLY A 315 19.18 -5.89 -22.46
C GLY A 315 19.21 -5.91 -20.92
N GLU A 316 20.37 -6.22 -20.36
CA GLU A 316 20.62 -6.31 -18.91
C GLU A 316 21.26 -5.04 -18.33
N VAL A 317 21.45 -3.99 -19.14
CA VAL A 317 22.13 -2.76 -18.70
C VAL A 317 21.16 -1.59 -18.60
N SER A 318 21.06 -1.01 -17.40
CA SER A 318 20.34 0.25 -17.15
C SER A 318 21.29 1.43 -17.27
N SER A 319 20.92 2.46 -18.04
CA SER A 319 21.79 3.63 -18.24
C SER A 319 20.99 4.87 -18.67
N CYS A 320 21.47 6.06 -18.29
CA CYS A 320 20.89 7.33 -18.73
C CYS A 320 21.16 7.60 -20.21
N ARG A 321 20.10 7.73 -21.00
CA ARG A 321 20.19 7.94 -22.45
C ARG A 321 19.23 9.03 -22.91
N ALA A 322 19.57 9.67 -24.03
CA ALA A 322 18.67 10.61 -24.68
C ALA A 322 17.37 9.90 -25.07
N ALA A 323 16.24 10.59 -24.88
CA ALA A 323 14.96 10.10 -25.36
C ALA A 323 15.00 9.91 -26.89
N PRO A 324 14.48 8.78 -27.41
CA PRO A 324 14.31 8.59 -28.84
C PRO A 324 13.35 9.64 -29.39
N THR A 325 13.64 10.15 -30.58
CA THR A 325 12.80 11.16 -31.26
C THR A 325 11.73 10.54 -32.15
N SER A 326 11.75 9.22 -32.34
CA SER A 326 10.84 8.48 -33.21
C SER A 326 10.73 7.02 -32.79
N GLY A 327 9.56 6.44 -33.03
CA GLY A 327 9.31 5.01 -33.03
C GLY A 327 7.82 4.71 -32.94
N SER A 328 7.46 3.44 -33.04
CA SER A 328 6.05 3.02 -32.97
C SER A 328 5.59 2.98 -31.53
N VAL A 329 4.44 3.58 -31.25
CA VAL A 329 3.72 3.40 -29.98
C VAL A 329 2.48 2.57 -30.28
N VAL A 330 2.24 1.58 -29.46
CA VAL A 330 1.12 0.64 -29.58
C VAL A 330 0.31 0.63 -28.29
N ILE A 331 -0.94 0.18 -28.38
CA ILE A 331 -1.72 -0.19 -27.20
C ILE A 331 -1.14 -1.53 -26.70
N ASN A 332 -0.77 -1.57 -25.42
CA ASN A 332 -0.14 -2.72 -24.80
C ASN A 332 -1.11 -3.54 -23.96
N GLU A 333 -1.90 -2.89 -23.13
CA GLU A 333 -2.81 -3.54 -22.20
C GLU A 333 -4.08 -2.71 -22.06
N ILE A 334 -5.22 -3.38 -21.94
CA ILE A 334 -6.50 -2.76 -21.62
C ILE A 334 -7.12 -3.57 -20.49
N PHE A 335 -7.31 -2.92 -19.35
CA PHE A 335 -8.06 -3.51 -18.25
C PHE A 335 -9.42 -2.83 -18.13
N TYR A 336 -10.46 -3.64 -18.26
CA TYR A 336 -11.87 -3.30 -18.10
C TYR A 336 -12.55 -4.55 -17.49
N ASP A 337 -13.42 -4.40 -16.50
CA ASP A 337 -14.07 -5.50 -15.79
C ASP A 337 -15.26 -6.03 -16.59
N ALA A 338 -14.96 -6.80 -17.64
CA ALA A 338 -15.91 -7.29 -18.65
C ALA A 338 -17.22 -7.95 -18.13
N VAL A 339 -17.23 -8.45 -16.89
CA VAL A 339 -18.40 -9.16 -16.30
C VAL A 339 -18.77 -8.59 -14.91
N GLY A 340 -17.97 -7.69 -14.36
CA GLY A 340 -18.15 -7.07 -13.04
C GLY A 340 -18.56 -5.60 -13.11
N VAL A 341 -18.56 -4.94 -11.96
CA VAL A 341 -18.72 -3.47 -11.90
C VAL A 341 -17.34 -2.85 -12.01
N ASP A 342 -17.10 -2.04 -13.04
CA ASP A 342 -15.83 -1.30 -13.22
C ASP A 342 -15.58 -0.26 -12.12
N LEU A 343 -16.57 -0.03 -11.27
CA LEU A 343 -16.54 0.89 -10.15
C LEU A 343 -16.58 0.15 -8.81
N ARG A 344 -15.68 0.53 -7.92
CA ARG A 344 -15.57 0.08 -6.53
C ARG A 344 -15.93 1.23 -5.59
N ALA A 345 -16.84 1.00 -4.64
CA ALA A 345 -17.07 1.97 -3.57
C ALA A 345 -15.89 1.94 -2.59
N ALA A 346 -15.56 3.08 -1.99
CA ALA A 346 -14.64 3.13 -0.86
C ALA A 346 -15.09 2.14 0.23
N GLY A 347 -14.34 1.05 0.43
CA GLY A 347 -14.67 -0.03 1.38
C GLY A 347 -15.28 -1.31 0.77
N GLY A 348 -15.19 -1.52 -0.55
CA GLY A 348 -15.52 -2.81 -1.19
C GLY A 348 -17.02 -3.05 -1.46
N GLY A 349 -17.85 -2.02 -1.37
CA GLY A 349 -19.26 -2.07 -1.73
C GLY A 349 -19.53 -1.81 -3.22
N ASN A 350 -20.76 -2.09 -3.66
CA ASN A 350 -21.21 -1.74 -5.02
C ASN A 350 -21.37 -0.22 -5.18
N CYS A 351 -20.77 0.31 -6.24
CA CYS A 351 -21.04 1.66 -6.70
C CYS A 351 -22.46 1.79 -7.27
N THR A 352 -23.17 2.83 -6.87
CA THR A 352 -24.48 3.17 -7.44
C THR A 352 -24.41 4.53 -8.11
N ALA A 353 -25.37 4.87 -8.96
CA ALA A 353 -25.40 6.18 -9.63
C ALA A 353 -25.42 7.38 -8.65
N SER A 354 -25.64 7.17 -7.34
CA SER A 354 -25.60 8.20 -6.31
C SER A 354 -24.35 8.21 -5.44
N SER A 355 -23.40 7.29 -5.62
CA SER A 355 -22.16 7.27 -4.82
C SER A 355 -21.15 8.28 -5.39
N THR A 356 -20.76 9.25 -4.57
CA THR A 356 -19.78 10.31 -4.89
C THR A 356 -18.34 9.92 -4.54
N SER A 357 -18.06 8.63 -4.36
CA SER A 357 -16.74 8.07 -3.98
C SER A 357 -16.53 6.72 -4.63
N CYS A 358 -16.76 6.68 -5.95
CA CYS A 358 -16.43 5.53 -6.75
C CYS A 358 -15.00 5.65 -7.22
N SER A 359 -14.35 4.51 -7.34
CA SER A 359 -13.02 4.42 -7.89
C SER A 359 -12.97 3.26 -8.85
N SER A 360 -12.06 3.31 -9.82
CA SER A 360 -12.01 2.32 -10.88
C SER A 360 -10.58 1.84 -11.11
N PRO A 361 -10.37 0.52 -11.23
CA PRO A 361 -9.08 0.00 -11.62
C PRO A 361 -8.89 0.04 -13.15
N THR A 362 -9.87 0.51 -13.93
CA THR A 362 -9.79 0.57 -15.39
C THR A 362 -8.59 1.39 -15.87
N PHE A 363 -7.82 0.82 -16.80
CA PHE A 363 -6.70 1.51 -17.44
C PHE A 363 -6.47 1.06 -18.88
N ILE A 364 -5.80 1.92 -19.64
CA ILE A 364 -5.22 1.63 -20.95
C ILE A 364 -3.72 1.88 -20.84
N GLU A 365 -2.91 0.91 -21.23
CA GLU A 365 -1.46 1.04 -21.26
C GLU A 365 -0.94 1.18 -22.69
N LEU A 366 0.03 2.07 -22.86
CA LEU A 366 0.79 2.24 -24.08
C LEU A 366 2.20 1.68 -23.92
N PHE A 367 2.74 1.11 -25.01
CA PHE A 367 4.12 0.65 -25.07
C PHE A 367 4.83 1.17 -26.32
N GLY A 368 6.11 1.48 -26.19
CA GLY A 368 6.96 1.95 -27.28
C GLY A 368 8.39 2.23 -26.83
N PRO A 369 9.17 3.00 -27.62
CA PRO A 369 10.54 3.34 -27.24
C PRO A 369 10.60 4.10 -25.91
N ALA A 370 11.43 3.62 -24.98
CA ALA A 370 11.63 4.22 -23.66
C ALA A 370 11.96 5.70 -23.73
N GLY A 371 11.31 6.54 -22.92
CA GLY A 371 11.48 7.99 -22.89
C GLY A 371 10.85 8.76 -24.06
N LEU A 372 10.25 8.10 -25.06
CA LEU A 372 9.62 8.79 -26.19
C LEU A 372 8.50 9.72 -25.71
N SER A 373 8.51 10.97 -26.18
CA SER A 373 7.39 11.88 -25.95
C SER A 373 6.14 11.40 -26.68
N ILE A 374 5.04 11.33 -25.93
CA ILE A 374 3.69 11.00 -26.43
C ILE A 374 2.73 12.17 -26.21
N ALA A 375 3.27 13.38 -26.04
CA ALA A 375 2.52 14.60 -25.88
C ALA A 375 1.55 14.82 -27.05
N GLY A 376 0.28 15.11 -26.74
CA GLY A 376 -0.76 15.34 -27.74
C GLY A 376 -1.23 14.08 -28.48
N TYR A 377 -0.74 12.88 -28.12
CA TYR A 377 -1.35 11.64 -28.59
C TYR A 377 -2.79 11.57 -28.08
N LYS A 378 -3.66 10.86 -28.81
CA LYS A 378 -5.09 10.80 -28.51
C LYS A 378 -5.58 9.36 -28.52
N LEU A 379 -6.35 8.99 -27.50
CA LEU A 379 -7.16 7.79 -27.46
C LEU A 379 -8.61 8.12 -27.84
N GLU A 380 -9.24 7.23 -28.61
CA GLU A 380 -10.67 7.26 -28.91
C GLU A 380 -11.28 5.91 -28.58
N MET A 381 -12.27 5.89 -27.68
CA MET A 381 -13.06 4.71 -27.37
C MET A 381 -14.30 4.70 -28.26
N VAL A 382 -14.43 3.66 -29.08
CA VAL A 382 -15.46 3.50 -30.09
C VAL A 382 -16.43 2.41 -29.68
N ASN A 383 -17.71 2.75 -29.65
CA ASN A 383 -18.79 1.85 -29.30
C ASN A 383 -19.00 0.83 -30.44
N GLY A 384 -18.95 -0.46 -30.15
CA GLY A 384 -19.14 -1.50 -31.17
C GLY A 384 -20.59 -1.71 -31.58
N ALA A 385 -21.58 -1.19 -30.85
CA ALA A 385 -22.98 -1.28 -31.27
C ALA A 385 -23.35 -0.26 -32.37
N ASP A 386 -22.79 0.97 -32.33
CA ASP A 386 -23.14 2.03 -33.29
C ASP A 386 -21.97 2.72 -33.99
N GLY A 387 -20.72 2.34 -33.65
CA GLY A 387 -19.50 2.84 -34.27
C GLY A 387 -19.12 4.26 -33.87
N LYS A 388 -19.82 4.89 -32.91
CA LYS A 388 -19.51 6.25 -32.47
C LYS A 388 -18.40 6.27 -31.42
N ILE A 389 -17.65 7.36 -31.40
CA ILE A 389 -16.73 7.66 -30.31
C ILE A 389 -17.58 8.09 -29.11
N TYR A 390 -17.53 7.33 -28.03
CA TYR A 390 -18.25 7.66 -26.80
C TYR A 390 -17.35 8.34 -25.76
N ASN A 391 -16.04 8.13 -25.86
CA ASN A 391 -15.06 8.79 -25.00
C ASN A 391 -13.75 9.04 -25.77
N SER A 392 -12.97 10.04 -25.36
CA SER A 392 -11.65 10.30 -25.90
C SER A 392 -10.78 11.10 -24.95
N ALA A 393 -9.50 10.77 -24.88
CA ALA A 393 -8.53 11.45 -24.03
C ALA A 393 -7.32 11.90 -24.85
N THR A 394 -6.80 13.10 -24.57
CA THR A 394 -5.57 13.62 -25.20
C THR A 394 -4.48 13.71 -24.15
N LEU A 395 -3.31 13.16 -24.44
CA LEU A 395 -2.19 13.12 -23.51
C LEU A 395 -1.60 14.53 -23.31
N PRO A 396 -1.25 14.91 -22.06
CA PRO A 396 -0.77 16.25 -21.73
C PRO A 396 0.58 16.55 -22.37
N ALA A 397 0.95 17.84 -22.41
CA ALA A 397 2.19 18.30 -23.07
C ALA A 397 3.48 17.70 -22.49
N ALA A 398 3.45 17.25 -21.23
CA ALA A 398 4.59 16.63 -20.56
C ALA A 398 4.63 15.09 -20.73
N ALA A 399 3.66 14.50 -21.44
CA ALA A 399 3.53 13.05 -21.50
C ALA A 399 4.68 12.36 -22.26
N LYS A 400 5.18 11.27 -21.67
CA LYS A 400 6.29 10.45 -22.18
C LYS A 400 6.12 9.00 -21.74
N LEU A 401 6.67 8.08 -22.51
CA LEU A 401 6.90 6.69 -22.07
C LEU A 401 8.02 6.67 -21.02
N ASP A 402 8.01 5.70 -20.11
CA ASP A 402 9.02 5.59 -19.05
C ASP A 402 10.33 4.98 -19.54
N GLY A 403 11.24 4.70 -18.61
CA GLY A 403 12.51 4.08 -18.91
C GLY A 403 12.42 2.64 -19.42
N GLN A 404 11.26 2.00 -19.27
CA GLN A 404 10.94 0.68 -19.77
C GLN A 404 10.06 0.74 -21.04
N GLY A 405 9.54 1.91 -21.40
CA GLY A 405 8.70 2.10 -22.58
C GLY A 405 7.20 2.11 -22.30
N TYR A 406 6.76 2.16 -21.05
CA TYR A 406 5.35 2.13 -20.65
C TYR A 406 4.78 3.50 -20.31
N ALA A 407 3.48 3.67 -20.54
CA ALA A 407 2.68 4.74 -19.97
C ALA A 407 1.27 4.22 -19.66
N VAL A 408 0.79 4.48 -18.45
CA VAL A 408 -0.52 4.03 -17.97
C VAL A 408 -1.49 5.19 -18.04
N LEU A 409 -2.63 5.01 -18.69
CA LEU A 409 -3.74 5.95 -18.74
C LEU A 409 -4.86 5.40 -17.89
N ALA A 410 -5.11 6.05 -16.76
CA ALA A 410 -6.06 5.60 -15.76
C ALA A 410 -7.26 6.56 -15.69
N MET A 411 -8.29 6.11 -14.98
CA MET A 411 -9.46 6.90 -14.61
C MET A 411 -9.06 8.16 -13.83
N ASP A 412 -9.84 9.22 -13.98
CA ASP A 412 -9.71 10.45 -13.18
C ASP A 412 -10.01 10.22 -11.69
N GLU A 413 -10.86 9.22 -11.39
CA GLU A 413 -11.07 8.63 -10.06
C GLU A 413 -10.52 7.19 -10.01
N PRO A 414 -9.18 7.01 -9.93
CA PRO A 414 -8.55 5.69 -9.88
C PRO A 414 -8.79 5.00 -8.54
N ASP A 415 -8.72 3.67 -8.53
CA ASP A 415 -8.73 2.88 -7.30
C ASP A 415 -7.48 3.12 -6.43
N SER A 416 -7.48 2.55 -5.23
CA SER A 416 -6.37 2.70 -4.29
C SER A 416 -5.07 2.15 -4.85
N PHE A 417 -5.12 1.10 -5.67
CA PHE A 417 -3.90 0.58 -6.28
C PHE A 417 -3.35 1.57 -7.30
N LEU A 418 -4.12 1.98 -8.32
CA LEU A 418 -3.63 2.91 -9.34
C LEU A 418 -3.24 4.28 -8.74
N SER A 419 -3.81 4.65 -7.60
CA SER A 419 -3.37 5.80 -6.79
C SER A 419 -2.03 5.55 -6.08
N PHE A 420 -1.85 4.38 -5.46
CA PHE A 420 -0.63 3.98 -4.76
C PHE A 420 0.54 3.63 -5.69
N ALA A 421 0.21 3.20 -6.90
CA ALA A 421 1.13 2.83 -7.97
C ALA A 421 1.86 4.06 -8.55
N ALA A 422 1.16 5.18 -8.71
CA ALA A 422 1.69 6.37 -9.38
C ALA A 422 2.98 6.98 -8.78
N PRO A 423 3.23 6.95 -7.45
CA PRO A 423 4.54 7.29 -6.88
C PRO A 423 5.69 6.40 -7.38
N PHE A 424 5.44 5.13 -7.65
CA PHE A 424 6.45 4.17 -8.14
C PHE A 424 6.58 4.19 -9.67
N TYR A 425 5.52 4.62 -10.37
CA TYR A 425 5.49 4.74 -11.83
C TYR A 425 5.46 6.21 -12.25
N THR A 426 6.59 6.72 -12.75
CA THR A 426 6.72 8.13 -13.16
C THR A 426 5.82 8.57 -14.34
N ASN A 427 5.04 7.66 -14.96
CA ASN A 427 4.24 7.92 -16.16
C ASN A 427 2.82 7.32 -16.10
N VAL A 428 2.08 7.64 -15.03
CA VAL A 428 0.63 7.42 -14.94
C VAL A 428 -0.10 8.73 -15.26
N TYR A 429 -1.14 8.68 -16.11
CA TYR A 429 -1.95 9.82 -16.51
C TYR A 429 -3.43 9.56 -16.21
N TYR A 430 -3.99 10.30 -15.26
CA TYR A 430 -5.40 10.24 -14.89
C TYR A 430 -6.23 11.13 -15.83
N ILE A 431 -6.52 10.60 -17.03
CA ILE A 431 -7.15 11.36 -18.12
C ILE A 431 -8.35 10.65 -18.75
N LEU A 432 -8.71 9.47 -18.25
CA LEU A 432 -9.91 8.76 -18.68
C LEU A 432 -11.07 9.25 -17.82
N GLU A 433 -11.89 10.15 -18.36
CA GLU A 433 -13.03 10.71 -17.65
C GLU A 433 -14.22 9.75 -17.67
N SER A 434 -14.94 9.66 -16.55
CA SER A 434 -16.20 8.94 -16.45
C SER A 434 -17.22 9.44 -17.49
N SER A 435 -17.90 8.49 -18.15
CA SER A 435 -18.92 8.82 -19.16
C SER A 435 -20.25 9.30 -18.55
N ALA A 436 -20.53 8.94 -17.29
CA ALA A 436 -21.70 9.35 -16.52
C ALA A 436 -21.55 8.96 -15.03
N PRO A 437 -22.28 9.59 -14.08
CA PRO A 437 -22.24 9.19 -12.67
C PRO A 437 -22.53 7.69 -12.48
N GLY A 438 -21.64 6.99 -11.78
CA GLY A 438 -21.74 5.55 -11.59
C GLY A 438 -21.40 4.71 -12.83
N GLN A 439 -20.69 5.28 -13.80
CA GLN A 439 -20.02 4.58 -14.90
C GLN A 439 -18.53 4.92 -14.89
N ASP A 440 -17.69 4.04 -15.42
CA ASP A 440 -16.29 4.35 -15.70
C ASP A 440 -16.15 4.95 -17.12
N ALA A 441 -14.91 5.05 -17.60
CA ALA A 441 -14.61 5.60 -18.93
C ALA A 441 -14.76 4.58 -20.07
N MET A 442 -14.83 3.28 -19.76
CA MET A 442 -14.77 2.19 -20.74
C MET A 442 -16.00 1.29 -20.65
N GLN A 443 -16.58 0.94 -21.79
CA GLN A 443 -17.70 0.01 -21.83
C GLN A 443 -17.21 -1.44 -21.86
N ASN A 444 -18.02 -2.36 -21.30
CA ASN A 444 -17.72 -3.81 -21.22
C ASN A 444 -17.79 -4.58 -22.56
N GLY A 445 -17.84 -3.85 -23.67
CA GLY A 445 -17.68 -4.42 -25.00
C GLY A 445 -18.94 -5.07 -25.60
N PRO A 446 -18.84 -5.53 -26.86
CA PRO A 446 -17.65 -5.43 -27.71
C PRO A 446 -17.42 -4.00 -28.18
N ASP A 447 -16.21 -3.46 -27.98
CA ASP A 447 -15.83 -2.07 -28.27
C ASP A 447 -14.38 -1.99 -28.77
N SER A 448 -13.93 -0.81 -29.18
CA SER A 448 -12.55 -0.62 -29.66
C SER A 448 -11.88 0.61 -29.06
N VAL A 449 -10.58 0.51 -28.81
CA VAL A 449 -9.70 1.64 -28.50
C VAL A 449 -8.83 1.95 -29.71
N VAL A 450 -8.80 3.21 -30.13
CA VAL A 450 -8.00 3.69 -31.26
C VAL A 450 -6.98 4.69 -30.75
N LEU A 451 -5.69 4.44 -31.03
CA LEU A 451 -4.57 5.31 -30.72
C LEU A 451 -4.20 6.16 -31.92
N LYS A 452 -4.10 7.49 -31.72
CA LYS A 452 -3.66 8.46 -32.72
C LYS A 452 -2.49 9.29 -32.21
N ASN A 453 -1.62 9.70 -33.12
CA ASN A 453 -0.56 10.67 -32.81
C ASN A 453 -1.11 12.12 -32.80
N GLY A 454 -0.27 13.08 -32.40
CA GLY A 454 -0.65 14.51 -32.36
C GLY A 454 -1.00 15.15 -33.72
N ALA A 455 -0.71 14.48 -34.84
CA ALA A 455 -1.15 14.90 -36.17
C ALA A 455 -2.53 14.31 -36.57
N GLY A 456 -3.11 13.46 -35.72
CA GLY A 456 -4.38 12.78 -35.95
C GLY A 456 -4.28 11.48 -36.75
N ASN A 457 -3.06 11.01 -37.07
CA ASN A 457 -2.87 9.73 -37.76
C ASN A 457 -3.07 8.58 -36.78
N GLU A 458 -3.84 7.57 -37.20
CA GLU A 458 -4.01 6.33 -36.44
C GLU A 458 -2.70 5.53 -36.41
N LEU A 459 -2.23 5.23 -35.21
CA LEU A 459 -1.04 4.42 -34.98
C LEU A 459 -1.42 2.95 -34.76
N ASP A 460 -2.42 2.72 -33.90
CA ASP A 460 -2.83 1.38 -33.48
C ASP A 460 -4.31 1.36 -33.11
N ALA A 461 -4.92 0.17 -33.13
CA ALA A 461 -6.30 -0.02 -32.70
C ALA A 461 -6.53 -1.44 -32.19
N VAL A 462 -7.24 -1.55 -31.07
CA VAL A 462 -7.59 -2.82 -30.43
C VAL A 462 -9.09 -2.88 -30.26
N GLY A 463 -9.73 -3.88 -30.89
CA GLY A 463 -11.11 -4.22 -30.59
C GLY A 463 -11.17 -5.39 -29.60
N TYR A 464 -11.89 -5.23 -28.50
CA TYR A 464 -12.02 -6.22 -27.44
C TYR A 464 -13.46 -6.74 -27.33
N GLY A 465 -13.62 -8.00 -26.96
CA GLY A 465 -14.90 -8.69 -26.93
C GLY A 465 -15.26 -9.39 -28.25
N VAL A 466 -16.49 -9.91 -28.32
CA VAL A 466 -16.98 -10.69 -29.47
C VAL A 466 -17.90 -9.83 -30.34
N PHE A 467 -17.46 -9.50 -31.56
CA PHE A 467 -18.23 -8.70 -32.51
C PHE A 467 -19.13 -9.57 -33.40
N ALA A 468 -20.44 -9.33 -33.34
CA ALA A 468 -21.43 -9.84 -34.27
C ALA A 468 -21.36 -9.12 -35.63
N LEU A 469 -21.97 -9.71 -36.66
CA LEU A 469 -21.95 -9.19 -38.04
C LEU A 469 -22.48 -7.76 -38.22
N ILE A 470 -23.36 -7.31 -37.32
CA ILE A 470 -23.95 -5.95 -37.38
C ILE A 470 -23.20 -4.94 -36.51
N GLN A 471 -22.18 -5.38 -35.76
CA GLN A 471 -21.41 -4.53 -34.87
C GLN A 471 -20.22 -3.91 -35.60
N HIS A 472 -19.77 -2.77 -35.09
CA HIS A 472 -18.76 -1.90 -35.66
C HIS A 472 -17.39 -2.18 -35.04
N PHE A 473 -16.62 -3.08 -35.65
CA PHE A 473 -15.24 -3.34 -35.26
C PHE A 473 -14.30 -2.25 -35.80
N ARG A 474 -13.47 -1.66 -34.92
CA ARG A 474 -12.44 -0.66 -35.29
C ARG A 474 -11.01 -1.07 -34.94
N GLY A 475 -10.82 -2.30 -34.46
CA GLY A 475 -9.48 -2.87 -34.22
C GLY A 475 -8.73 -3.25 -35.51
N ARG A 476 -7.54 -3.79 -35.33
CA ARG A 476 -6.71 -4.36 -36.41
C ARG A 476 -7.04 -5.84 -36.61
N GLY A 477 -7.29 -6.26 -37.85
CA GLY A 477 -7.54 -7.66 -38.19
C GLY A 477 -8.82 -8.24 -37.55
N GLN A 478 -8.67 -9.24 -36.68
CA GLN A 478 -9.76 -9.85 -35.90
C GLN A 478 -9.69 -9.38 -34.45
N SER A 479 -10.81 -9.39 -33.73
CA SER A 479 -10.87 -8.90 -32.34
C SER A 479 -9.98 -9.70 -31.38
N ALA A 480 -9.47 -9.00 -30.38
CA ALA A 480 -8.79 -9.63 -29.26
C ALA A 480 -9.76 -10.56 -28.49
N PRO A 481 -9.25 -11.56 -27.76
CA PRO A 481 -10.06 -12.37 -26.87
C PRO A 481 -10.84 -11.51 -25.87
N ALA A 482 -12.05 -11.95 -25.50
CA ALA A 482 -12.78 -11.31 -24.41
C ALA A 482 -12.09 -11.60 -23.07
N ALA A 483 -11.83 -10.54 -22.28
CA ALA A 483 -11.43 -10.72 -20.91
C ALA A 483 -12.58 -11.28 -20.06
N THR A 484 -12.23 -12.08 -19.05
CA THR A 484 -13.14 -12.41 -17.95
C THR A 484 -12.97 -11.39 -16.83
N ALA A 485 -13.87 -11.38 -15.84
CA ALA A 485 -13.72 -10.53 -14.66
C ALA A 485 -12.32 -10.66 -14.04
N GLY A 486 -11.71 -9.52 -13.71
CA GLY A 486 -10.37 -9.46 -13.12
C GLY A 486 -9.20 -9.73 -14.06
N ARG A 487 -9.42 -9.76 -15.39
CA ARG A 487 -8.35 -9.94 -16.38
C ARG A 487 -8.26 -8.79 -17.36
N SER A 488 -7.05 -8.52 -17.82
CA SER A 488 -6.78 -7.55 -18.87
C SER A 488 -6.65 -8.21 -20.24
N VAL A 489 -6.84 -7.42 -21.30
CA VAL A 489 -6.47 -7.76 -22.67
C VAL A 489 -5.09 -7.18 -22.93
N GLY A 490 -4.06 -8.03 -22.90
CA GLY A 490 -2.66 -7.63 -23.03
C GLY A 490 -2.02 -8.18 -24.29
N ARG A 491 -1.11 -7.40 -24.89
CA ARG A 491 -0.29 -7.79 -26.03
C ARG A 491 0.74 -8.84 -25.60
N ILE A 492 0.96 -9.85 -26.42
CA ILE A 492 1.92 -10.93 -26.13
C ILE A 492 3.35 -10.35 -26.04
N PRO A 493 4.04 -10.49 -24.89
CA PRO A 493 5.38 -9.95 -24.70
C PRO A 493 6.37 -10.43 -25.77
N GLY A 494 7.21 -9.52 -26.27
CA GLY A 494 8.23 -9.82 -27.27
C GLY A 494 7.72 -10.16 -28.67
N ARG A 495 6.39 -10.25 -28.87
CA ARG A 495 5.80 -10.52 -30.19
C ARG A 495 5.69 -9.23 -31.00
N ALA A 496 6.12 -9.29 -32.26
CA ALA A 496 5.90 -8.18 -33.19
C ALA A 496 4.41 -7.98 -33.46
N ASN A 497 3.99 -6.71 -33.60
CA ASN A 497 2.63 -6.36 -34.01
C ASN A 497 2.34 -6.93 -35.41
N SER A 498 1.37 -7.83 -35.52
CA SER A 498 0.98 -8.47 -36.79
C SER A 498 -0.17 -7.77 -37.50
N ASP A 499 -0.61 -6.62 -36.97
CA ASP A 499 -1.83 -5.91 -37.38
C ASP A 499 -3.08 -6.81 -37.28
N ASN A 500 -3.11 -7.71 -36.29
CA ASN A 500 -4.25 -8.58 -36.02
C ASN A 500 -4.42 -8.81 -34.52
N ASN A 501 -5.44 -8.20 -33.90
CA ASN A 501 -5.61 -8.24 -32.45
C ASN A 501 -5.78 -9.68 -31.91
N ALA A 502 -6.44 -10.58 -32.64
CA ALA A 502 -6.57 -11.99 -32.24
C ALA A 502 -5.24 -12.76 -32.20
N ALA A 503 -4.25 -12.32 -32.99
CA ALA A 503 -2.90 -12.88 -32.96
C ALA A 503 -2.03 -12.15 -31.94
N ASP A 504 -2.22 -10.85 -31.75
CA ASP A 504 -1.31 -10.04 -30.96
C ASP A 504 -1.65 -10.01 -29.46
N PHE A 505 -2.89 -10.34 -29.07
CA PHE A 505 -3.39 -10.22 -27.70
C PHE A 505 -3.83 -11.55 -27.09
N LEU A 506 -3.64 -11.66 -25.77
CA LEU A 506 -4.19 -12.68 -24.89
C LEU A 506 -4.79 -12.00 -23.66
N THR A 507 -5.40 -12.80 -22.78
CA THR A 507 -5.83 -12.32 -21.46
C THR A 507 -4.74 -12.57 -20.42
N TYR A 508 -4.43 -11.53 -19.64
CA TYR A 508 -3.36 -11.53 -18.64
C TYR A 508 -3.88 -11.12 -17.27
N TYR A 509 -3.00 -11.27 -16.28
CA TYR A 509 -3.16 -10.59 -15.01
C TYR A 509 -2.93 -9.09 -15.28
N PRO A 510 -3.72 -8.17 -14.69
CA PRO A 510 -3.48 -6.74 -14.90
C PRO A 510 -2.09 -6.32 -14.42
N THR A 511 -1.27 -5.75 -15.31
CA THR A 511 0.13 -5.40 -15.02
C THR A 511 0.49 -3.95 -15.38
N PRO A 512 -0.23 -2.93 -14.88
CA PRO A 512 0.03 -1.55 -15.27
C PRO A 512 1.45 -1.12 -14.87
N GLY A 513 2.17 -0.57 -15.83
CA GLY A 513 3.56 -0.14 -15.73
C GLY A 513 4.57 -1.27 -15.93
N LEU A 514 4.14 -2.51 -16.21
CA LEU A 514 4.98 -3.68 -16.28
C LEU A 514 4.71 -4.52 -17.55
N PRO A 515 5.64 -5.41 -17.94
CA PRO A 515 5.36 -6.35 -19.02
C PRO A 515 4.17 -7.25 -18.69
N ASN A 516 3.27 -7.44 -19.66
CA ASN A 516 2.12 -8.35 -19.56
C ASN A 516 2.55 -9.73 -19.09
N GLN A 517 2.09 -10.13 -17.91
CA GLN A 517 2.43 -11.39 -17.29
C GLN A 517 1.19 -12.02 -16.64
N ASP A 518 1.34 -13.26 -16.21
CA ASP A 518 0.27 -14.06 -15.64
C ASP A 518 0.75 -14.64 -14.30
N LEU A 519 -0.09 -15.37 -13.57
CA LEU A 519 0.37 -16.06 -12.36
C LEU A 519 1.54 -16.99 -12.67
N MET A 520 2.50 -17.10 -11.75
CA MET A 520 3.61 -18.05 -11.86
C MET A 520 3.62 -19.01 -10.68
N ILE A 521 4.21 -20.18 -10.88
CA ILE A 521 4.56 -21.12 -9.81
C ILE A 521 5.77 -20.54 -9.09
N ASN A 522 5.60 -20.14 -7.84
CA ASN A 522 6.64 -19.47 -7.05
C ASN A 522 7.45 -20.46 -6.22
N GLU A 523 6.77 -21.37 -5.54
CA GLU A 523 7.39 -22.31 -4.62
C GLU A 523 6.71 -23.69 -4.68
N VAL A 524 7.50 -24.75 -4.61
CA VAL A 524 7.03 -26.12 -4.58
C VAL A 524 7.73 -26.89 -3.46
N TYR A 525 6.93 -27.43 -2.53
CA TYR A 525 7.41 -28.31 -1.47
C TYR A 525 6.70 -29.67 -1.57
N VAL A 526 7.48 -30.73 -1.82
CA VAL A 526 6.98 -32.08 -2.10
C VAL A 526 7.32 -33.05 -0.98
N ASN A 527 6.61 -34.17 -0.92
CA ASN A 527 6.79 -35.17 0.13
C ASN A 527 8.10 -35.89 -0.08
N GLN A 528 8.95 -35.99 0.95
CA GLN A 528 10.30 -36.50 0.83
C GLN A 528 10.45 -37.92 1.39
N PRO A 529 11.46 -38.70 0.97
CA PRO A 529 11.63 -40.06 1.45
C PRO A 529 12.11 -40.02 2.91
N GLY A 530 11.34 -40.64 3.82
CA GLY A 530 11.72 -40.79 5.23
C GLY A 530 11.43 -39.58 6.12
N GLN A 531 10.88 -38.49 5.57
CA GLN A 531 10.42 -37.30 6.29
C GLN A 531 8.98 -37.04 5.84
N ASN A 532 8.05 -37.28 6.75
CA ASN A 532 6.65 -36.87 6.71
C ASN A 532 5.68 -37.69 5.85
N ASN A 533 4.43 -37.68 6.31
CA ASN A 533 3.27 -38.38 5.74
C ASN A 533 2.60 -37.55 4.64
N GLY A 534 3.34 -36.64 4.00
CA GLY A 534 2.84 -35.73 2.97
C GLY A 534 1.99 -34.56 3.48
N LYS A 535 1.86 -34.35 4.80
CA LYS A 535 1.02 -33.29 5.39
C LYS A 535 1.63 -31.89 5.34
N GLU A 536 2.82 -31.74 4.80
CA GLU A 536 3.49 -30.45 4.69
C GLU A 536 3.62 -29.99 3.25
N THR A 537 3.22 -30.80 2.27
CA THR A 537 3.44 -30.47 0.85
C THR A 537 2.52 -29.35 0.39
N PHE A 538 3.05 -28.44 -0.41
CA PHE A 538 2.29 -27.38 -1.05
C PHE A 538 2.89 -26.98 -2.40
N VAL A 539 2.06 -26.32 -3.20
CA VAL A 539 2.48 -25.51 -4.35
C VAL A 539 1.99 -24.11 -4.09
N GLU A 540 2.87 -23.13 -4.25
CA GLU A 540 2.54 -21.73 -4.14
C GLU A 540 2.57 -21.08 -5.51
N LEU A 541 1.55 -20.28 -5.79
CA LEU A 541 1.50 -19.39 -6.93
C LEU A 541 1.71 -17.95 -6.46
N ALA A 542 2.30 -17.12 -7.31
CA ALA A 542 2.45 -15.70 -7.03
C ALA A 542 1.93 -14.84 -8.19
N ALA A 543 1.31 -13.72 -7.82
CA ALA A 543 0.92 -12.68 -8.75
C ALA A 543 2.13 -11.87 -9.24
N PRO A 544 2.12 -11.37 -10.49
CA PRO A 544 3.15 -10.47 -11.01
C PRO A 544 3.32 -9.18 -10.17
N ILE A 545 2.24 -8.73 -9.53
CA ILE A 545 2.24 -7.57 -8.64
C ILE A 545 1.69 -8.01 -7.28
N LEU A 546 2.57 -7.99 -6.27
CA LEU A 546 2.20 -8.30 -4.89
C LEU A 546 1.34 -7.18 -4.31
N GLY A 547 0.35 -7.55 -3.49
CA GLY A 547 -0.57 -6.59 -2.87
C GLY A 547 -1.51 -5.86 -3.84
N TRP A 548 -1.62 -6.30 -5.09
CA TRP A 548 -2.67 -5.85 -6.03
C TRP A 548 -4.08 -6.23 -5.51
N GLU A 549 -5.14 -5.70 -6.14
CA GLU A 549 -6.55 -6.02 -5.86
C GLU A 549 -6.83 -7.51 -5.65
N THR A 550 -7.88 -7.78 -4.85
CA THR A 550 -8.46 -9.12 -4.72
C THR A 550 -9.00 -9.59 -6.06
N LEU A 551 -8.29 -10.52 -6.68
CA LEU A 551 -8.60 -10.99 -8.04
C LEU A 551 -9.06 -12.45 -8.05
N PRO A 552 -10.26 -12.73 -8.59
CA PRO A 552 -10.76 -14.10 -8.72
C PRO A 552 -9.84 -14.97 -9.60
N LEU A 553 -9.54 -16.18 -9.14
CA LEU A 553 -8.72 -17.16 -9.84
C LEU A 553 -9.55 -18.13 -10.69
N HIS A 554 -10.74 -17.71 -11.09
CA HIS A 554 -11.59 -18.50 -11.96
C HIS A 554 -10.90 -18.79 -13.31
N GLY A 555 -10.98 -20.04 -13.77
CA GLY A 555 -10.37 -20.47 -15.03
C GLY A 555 -8.92 -20.96 -14.93
N TYR A 556 -8.25 -20.73 -13.79
CA TYR A 556 -6.95 -21.36 -13.51
C TYR A 556 -7.11 -22.80 -13.03
N VAL A 557 -6.19 -23.64 -13.47
CA VAL A 557 -6.08 -25.04 -13.08
C VAL A 557 -4.62 -25.39 -12.83
N LEU A 558 -4.30 -25.95 -11.67
CA LEU A 558 -2.99 -26.54 -11.39
C LEU A 558 -3.03 -28.05 -11.62
N ARG A 559 -2.21 -28.56 -12.52
CA ARG A 559 -2.07 -30.00 -12.79
C ARG A 559 -0.77 -30.52 -12.19
N ALA A 560 -0.85 -31.69 -11.55
CA ALA A 560 0.32 -32.43 -11.11
C ALA A 560 0.46 -33.68 -11.97
N VAL A 561 1.50 -33.70 -12.80
CA VAL A 561 1.71 -34.66 -13.88
C VAL A 561 2.87 -35.57 -13.51
N ALA A 562 2.59 -36.87 -13.43
CA ALA A 562 3.59 -37.82 -13.00
C ALA A 562 4.66 -37.99 -14.08
N GLY A 563 5.94 -37.86 -13.73
CA GLY A 563 7.00 -37.94 -14.73
C GLY A 563 7.17 -39.35 -15.29
N HIS A 564 6.78 -40.39 -14.57
CA HIS A 564 6.96 -41.78 -15.02
C HIS A 564 6.00 -42.20 -16.15
N ASN A 565 4.81 -41.60 -16.25
CA ASN A 565 3.78 -42.02 -17.23
C ASN A 565 2.97 -40.87 -17.84
N GLY A 566 3.22 -39.62 -17.45
CA GLY A 566 2.50 -38.45 -17.92
C GLY A 566 1.05 -38.34 -17.47
N GLN A 567 0.61 -39.15 -16.50
CA GLN A 567 -0.75 -39.10 -15.98
C GLN A 567 -0.89 -38.06 -14.87
N ASP A 568 -2.03 -37.38 -14.83
CA ASP A 568 -2.38 -36.54 -13.69
C ASP A 568 -2.67 -37.45 -12.49
N TYR A 569 -1.99 -37.27 -11.36
CA TYR A 569 -2.06 -38.21 -10.22
C TYR A 569 -2.87 -37.70 -9.03
N LEU A 570 -3.38 -36.47 -9.10
CA LEU A 570 -4.26 -35.91 -8.06
C LEU A 570 -5.75 -36.07 -8.39
N PHE A 571 -6.11 -36.21 -9.68
CA PHE A 571 -7.51 -36.19 -10.10
C PHE A 571 -7.84 -37.28 -11.11
N THR A 572 -9.08 -37.77 -11.05
CA THR A 572 -9.62 -38.71 -12.03
C THR A 572 -9.78 -38.05 -13.41
N ALA A 573 -9.80 -38.85 -14.47
CA ALA A 573 -9.85 -38.39 -15.88
C ALA A 573 -11.02 -37.42 -16.24
N ALA A 574 -11.99 -37.19 -15.35
CA ALA A 574 -13.09 -36.27 -15.56
C ALA A 574 -12.75 -34.80 -15.26
N SER A 575 -11.66 -34.50 -14.53
CA SER A 575 -11.23 -33.13 -14.23
C SER A 575 -9.72 -33.10 -14.03
N PRO A 576 -8.92 -32.82 -15.08
CA PRO A 576 -7.48 -32.81 -14.96
C PRO A 576 -7.01 -31.59 -14.14
N GLY A 577 -6.76 -31.77 -12.85
CA GLY A 577 -6.12 -30.75 -11.99
C GLY A 577 -7.00 -30.10 -10.93
N ILE A 578 -6.35 -29.27 -10.10
CA ILE A 578 -6.95 -28.46 -9.03
C ILE A 578 -7.52 -27.19 -9.68
N SER A 579 -8.85 -27.07 -9.73
CA SER A 579 -9.50 -25.81 -10.13
C SER A 579 -9.33 -24.77 -9.04
N LEU A 580 -8.90 -23.56 -9.40
CA LEU A 580 -8.80 -22.42 -8.48
C LEU A 580 -10.09 -21.57 -8.45
N SER A 581 -11.17 -22.08 -9.05
CA SER A 581 -12.45 -21.36 -9.07
C SER A 581 -13.02 -21.17 -7.67
N GLY A 582 -13.48 -19.95 -7.38
CA GLY A 582 -14.02 -19.59 -6.07
C GLY A 582 -12.98 -19.15 -5.05
N VAL A 583 -11.71 -19.11 -5.43
CA VAL A 583 -10.62 -18.50 -4.67
C VAL A 583 -10.24 -17.18 -5.32
N SER A 584 -9.96 -16.16 -4.52
CA SER A 584 -9.38 -14.91 -4.96
C SER A 584 -7.99 -14.73 -4.38
N LEU A 585 -7.16 -13.97 -5.08
CA LEU A 585 -5.93 -13.43 -4.50
C LEU A 585 -6.29 -12.54 -3.30
N ASN A 586 -5.54 -12.65 -2.21
CA ASN A 586 -5.74 -11.92 -0.96
C ASN A 586 -6.99 -12.30 -0.13
N ASP A 587 -7.70 -13.40 -0.45
CA ASP A 587 -8.68 -14.00 0.47
C ASP A 587 -8.02 -14.52 1.75
N ALA A 588 -8.79 -14.66 2.84
CA ALA A 588 -8.31 -15.16 4.13
C ALA A 588 -7.56 -16.50 3.99
N GLY A 589 -6.23 -16.47 4.19
CA GLY A 589 -5.33 -17.60 3.98
C GLY A 589 -4.26 -17.34 2.92
N SER A 590 -4.55 -16.48 1.94
CA SER A 590 -3.55 -15.88 1.06
C SER A 590 -2.98 -14.60 1.66
N THR A 591 -1.72 -14.35 1.37
CA THR A 591 -0.96 -13.17 1.81
C THR A 591 -0.56 -12.39 0.58
N GLU A 592 -0.84 -11.10 0.51
CA GLU A 592 -0.22 -10.11 -0.41
C GLU A 592 0.21 -10.65 -1.80
N GLY A 593 -0.68 -11.31 -2.55
CA GLY A 593 -0.40 -11.81 -3.90
C GLY A 593 0.08 -13.27 -4.01
N TYR A 594 0.14 -14.03 -2.91
CA TYR A 594 0.51 -15.45 -2.88
C TYR A 594 -0.71 -16.37 -2.69
N VAL A 595 -0.74 -17.51 -3.39
CA VAL A 595 -1.82 -18.51 -3.28
C VAL A 595 -1.21 -19.86 -2.98
N VAL A 596 -1.38 -20.33 -1.75
CA VAL A 596 -0.87 -21.64 -1.33
C VAL A 596 -1.93 -22.71 -1.55
N ILE A 597 -1.54 -23.74 -2.30
CA ILE A 597 -2.33 -24.92 -2.61
C ILE A 597 -1.78 -26.07 -1.77
N CYS A 598 -2.58 -26.62 -0.85
CA CYS A 598 -2.12 -27.63 0.11
C CYS A 598 -3.13 -28.78 0.26
N ASN A 599 -2.68 -29.90 0.83
CA ASN A 599 -3.56 -31.04 1.09
C ASN A 599 -4.52 -30.74 2.27
N THR A 600 -5.77 -31.21 2.24
CA THR A 600 -6.72 -31.07 3.36
C THR A 600 -6.23 -31.71 4.66
N ALA A 601 -5.35 -32.70 4.58
CA ALA A 601 -4.71 -33.33 5.72
C ALA A 601 -3.50 -32.54 6.27
N ALA A 602 -3.24 -31.34 5.76
CA ALA A 602 -2.07 -30.55 6.12
C ALA A 602 -1.94 -30.29 7.63
N ILE A 603 -0.70 -30.08 8.09
CA ILE A 603 -0.44 -29.68 9.48
C ILE A 603 -1.00 -28.27 9.74
N GLU A 604 -1.32 -27.98 11.01
CA GLU A 604 -1.97 -26.73 11.40
C GLU A 604 -1.24 -25.44 10.95
N PRO A 605 0.10 -25.36 11.02
CA PRO A 605 0.83 -24.19 10.52
C PRO A 605 0.61 -23.92 9.02
N LEU A 606 0.50 -24.98 8.21
CA LEU A 606 0.26 -24.87 6.77
C LEU A 606 -1.21 -24.60 6.45
N LYS A 607 -2.15 -25.18 7.21
CA LYS A 607 -3.59 -24.93 7.04
C LYS A 607 -3.93 -23.45 7.17
N GLY A 608 -3.31 -22.74 8.10
CA GLY A 608 -3.50 -21.29 8.27
C GLY A 608 -3.04 -20.45 7.08
N ARG A 609 -2.24 -21.02 6.17
CA ARG A 609 -1.75 -20.38 4.94
C ARG A 609 -2.42 -20.94 3.68
N CYS A 610 -3.25 -21.97 3.81
CA CYS A 610 -3.75 -22.73 2.67
C CYS A 610 -4.99 -22.06 2.08
N ALA A 611 -4.83 -21.40 0.94
CA ALA A 611 -5.92 -20.77 0.21
C ALA A 611 -6.74 -21.80 -0.59
N VAL A 612 -6.08 -22.84 -1.12
CA VAL A 612 -6.71 -23.85 -1.98
C VAL A 612 -6.44 -25.24 -1.40
N PRO A 613 -7.32 -25.75 -0.53
CA PRO A 613 -7.20 -27.11 -0.04
C PRO A 613 -7.58 -28.11 -1.14
N TYR A 614 -6.81 -29.20 -1.28
CA TYR A 614 -7.16 -30.33 -2.15
C TYR A 614 -7.21 -31.65 -1.38
N GLU A 615 -8.10 -32.55 -1.80
CA GLU A 615 -8.13 -33.94 -1.33
C GLU A 615 -7.36 -34.83 -2.31
N GLY A 616 -6.48 -35.69 -1.79
CA GLY A 616 -5.72 -36.60 -2.64
C GLY A 616 -4.43 -37.11 -2.00
N VAL A 617 -3.65 -37.82 -2.80
CA VAL A 617 -2.28 -38.20 -2.43
C VAL A 617 -1.39 -36.96 -2.35
N PRO A 618 -0.39 -36.93 -1.45
CA PRO A 618 0.56 -35.83 -1.40
C PRO A 618 1.43 -35.80 -2.65
N PHE A 619 2.06 -34.65 -2.91
CA PHE A 619 3.03 -34.51 -4.00
C PHE A 619 4.24 -35.41 -3.75
N TYR A 620 4.67 -36.21 -4.72
CA TYR A 620 5.75 -37.18 -4.54
C TYR A 620 7.14 -36.57 -4.83
N VAL A 621 8.18 -37.25 -4.36
CA VAL A 621 9.54 -37.01 -4.87
C VAL A 621 9.56 -37.43 -6.33
N GLY A 622 9.98 -36.51 -7.19
CA GLY A 622 9.98 -36.69 -8.62
C GLY A 622 10.82 -37.89 -9.14
N PRO A 623 10.90 -38.06 -10.46
CA PRO A 623 10.60 -37.02 -11.45
C PRO A 623 9.11 -36.80 -11.64
N ASP A 624 8.65 -35.57 -11.42
CA ASP A 624 7.25 -35.14 -11.56
C ASP A 624 7.20 -33.68 -12.04
N ASN A 625 6.01 -33.23 -12.41
CA ASN A 625 5.81 -31.88 -12.95
C ASN A 625 4.57 -31.23 -12.35
N PHE A 626 4.59 -29.90 -12.24
CA PHE A 626 3.42 -29.07 -12.04
C PHE A 626 3.22 -28.17 -13.24
N VAL A 627 1.99 -28.10 -13.75
CA VAL A 627 1.61 -27.25 -14.89
C VAL A 627 0.48 -26.35 -14.44
N LEU A 628 0.71 -25.04 -14.46
CA LEU A 628 -0.33 -24.05 -14.28
C LEU A 628 -0.96 -23.73 -15.63
N GLU A 629 -2.27 -23.85 -15.72
CA GLU A 629 -3.03 -23.56 -16.94
C GLU A 629 -4.11 -22.52 -16.66
N TYR A 630 -4.41 -21.69 -17.64
CA TYR A 630 -5.57 -20.80 -17.65
C TYR A 630 -6.39 -21.07 -18.92
N GLN A 631 -7.64 -21.50 -18.75
CA GLN A 631 -8.53 -21.86 -19.87
C GLN A 631 -7.88 -22.84 -20.89
N GLY A 632 -7.06 -23.76 -20.39
CA GLY A 632 -6.34 -24.77 -21.18
C GLY A 632 -5.06 -24.25 -21.87
N ARG A 633 -4.70 -22.98 -21.71
CA ARG A 633 -3.39 -22.44 -22.09
C ARG A 633 -2.42 -22.64 -20.93
N ARG A 634 -1.27 -23.27 -21.18
CA ARG A 634 -0.18 -23.33 -20.20
C ARG A 634 0.35 -21.92 -19.90
N ILE A 635 0.45 -21.62 -18.63
CA ILE A 635 0.96 -20.35 -18.10
C ILE A 635 2.42 -20.50 -17.67
N ASP A 636 2.67 -21.47 -16.80
CA ASP A 636 3.97 -21.79 -16.21
C ASP A 636 3.99 -23.30 -15.97
N ALA A 637 5.17 -23.92 -15.99
CA ALA A 637 5.33 -25.27 -15.46
C ALA A 637 6.72 -25.51 -14.91
N ILE A 638 6.78 -26.25 -13.81
CA ILE A 638 8.01 -26.79 -13.24
C ILE A 638 8.04 -28.30 -13.38
N GLY A 639 9.12 -28.83 -13.96
CA GLY A 639 9.50 -30.24 -13.79
C GLY A 639 10.69 -30.33 -12.83
N TYR A 640 10.66 -31.28 -11.91
CA TYR A 640 11.72 -31.45 -10.89
C TYR A 640 12.15 -32.90 -10.75
N GLY A 641 13.40 -33.11 -10.37
CA GLY A 641 14.00 -34.44 -10.25
C GLY A 641 14.75 -34.87 -11.51
N THR A 642 15.02 -36.18 -11.64
CA THR A 642 15.82 -36.73 -12.74
C THR A 642 14.93 -37.47 -13.74
N PHE A 643 14.77 -36.92 -14.94
CA PHE A 643 13.97 -37.52 -16.01
C PHE A 643 14.81 -38.47 -16.87
N GLU A 644 14.37 -39.72 -16.99
CA GLU A 644 14.91 -40.72 -17.91
C GLU A 644 14.28 -40.57 -19.30
N ALA A 645 14.83 -41.26 -20.31
CA ALA A 645 14.36 -41.16 -21.69
C ALA A 645 12.92 -41.63 -21.92
N ASN A 646 12.38 -42.46 -21.03
CA ASN A 646 11.00 -42.94 -21.05
C ASN A 646 10.06 -42.13 -20.12
N HIS A 647 10.59 -41.12 -19.42
CA HIS A 647 9.78 -40.24 -18.57
C HIS A 647 9.17 -39.09 -19.39
N THR A 648 8.02 -38.62 -18.94
CA THR A 648 7.28 -37.47 -19.45
C THR A 648 7.70 -36.20 -18.72
N PHE A 649 8.47 -35.35 -19.39
CA PHE A 649 8.79 -34.00 -18.93
C PHE A 649 7.84 -32.99 -19.59
N VAL A 650 7.07 -32.28 -18.78
CA VAL A 650 6.17 -31.18 -19.24
C VAL A 650 6.53 -29.84 -18.59
N GLY A 651 7.65 -29.77 -17.88
CA GLY A 651 8.23 -28.53 -17.35
C GLY A 651 8.77 -27.59 -18.44
N GLU A 652 9.49 -26.57 -18.02
CA GLU A 652 10.13 -25.55 -18.85
C GLU A 652 11.63 -25.80 -18.95
N GLY A 653 12.17 -25.75 -20.17
CA GLY A 653 13.60 -25.93 -20.42
C GLY A 653 14.15 -27.23 -19.84
N SER A 654 14.97 -27.13 -18.80
CA SER A 654 15.53 -28.28 -18.07
C SER A 654 15.00 -28.37 -16.66
N ALA A 655 14.80 -29.60 -16.17
CA ALA A 655 14.23 -29.86 -14.85
C ALA A 655 15.04 -29.22 -13.71
N ALA A 656 14.32 -28.71 -12.70
CA ALA A 656 14.89 -28.25 -11.45
C ALA A 656 15.60 -29.41 -10.73
N ALA A 657 16.79 -29.14 -10.21
CA ALA A 657 17.59 -30.14 -9.52
C ALA A 657 16.98 -30.41 -8.14
N TYR A 658 16.45 -31.61 -7.94
CA TYR A 658 15.87 -32.05 -6.68
C TYR A 658 16.19 -33.51 -6.42
N ARG A 659 16.68 -33.83 -5.22
CA ARG A 659 17.15 -35.17 -4.83
C ARG A 659 16.58 -35.53 -3.45
N SER A 660 16.59 -36.83 -3.16
CA SER A 660 16.19 -37.34 -1.84
C SER A 660 17.03 -36.82 -0.68
N THR A 661 18.25 -36.33 -0.94
CA THR A 661 19.13 -35.72 0.07
C THR A 661 18.74 -34.31 0.45
N ASP A 662 17.86 -33.67 -0.31
CA ASP A 662 17.50 -32.25 -0.13
C ASP A 662 16.38 -32.13 0.92
N ALA A 663 16.46 -32.95 1.97
CA ALA A 663 15.39 -33.10 2.93
C ALA A 663 15.08 -31.78 3.68
N GLY A 664 13.81 -31.45 3.88
CA GLY A 664 13.34 -30.19 4.47
C GLY A 664 13.47 -28.96 3.57
N LYS A 665 13.72 -29.13 2.26
CA LYS A 665 13.87 -28.04 1.30
C LYS A 665 12.77 -28.00 0.24
N ALA A 666 12.31 -26.79 -0.05
CA ALA A 666 11.46 -26.46 -1.17
C ALA A 666 12.28 -26.02 -2.39
N LEU A 667 11.65 -26.07 -3.55
CA LEU A 667 12.10 -25.43 -4.78
C LEU A 667 11.39 -24.08 -4.89
N GLY A 668 12.11 -22.98 -4.74
CA GLY A 668 11.54 -21.63 -4.87
C GLY A 668 12.26 -20.79 -5.91
N ARG A 669 11.53 -19.84 -6.50
CA ARG A 669 12.11 -18.77 -7.31
C ARG A 669 12.81 -17.74 -6.44
N TRP A 670 13.58 -16.85 -7.07
CA TRP A 670 14.16 -15.69 -6.38
C TRP A 670 13.05 -14.82 -5.76
N PRO A 671 13.25 -14.21 -4.58
CA PRO A 671 12.27 -13.33 -3.95
C PRO A 671 11.68 -12.30 -4.92
N LEU A 672 10.35 -12.19 -4.97
CA LEU A 672 9.64 -11.28 -5.86
C LEU A 672 9.70 -9.82 -5.40
N SER A 673 9.93 -9.58 -4.10
CA SER A 673 10.20 -8.23 -3.60
C SER A 673 11.60 -7.72 -3.96
N ASP A 674 12.48 -8.60 -4.47
CA ASP A 674 13.81 -8.21 -4.90
C ASP A 674 13.75 -7.50 -6.25
N ALA A 675 14.23 -6.25 -6.32
CA ALA A 675 14.33 -5.50 -7.56
C ALA A 675 15.23 -6.19 -8.61
N ASN A 676 16.10 -7.12 -8.18
CA ASN A 676 16.97 -7.92 -9.04
C ASN A 676 16.43 -9.34 -9.29
N ALA A 677 15.18 -9.62 -8.90
CA ALA A 677 14.52 -10.88 -9.19
C ALA A 677 14.71 -11.22 -10.66
N LYS A 678 15.28 -12.40 -10.91
CA LYS A 678 15.50 -12.83 -12.29
C LYS A 678 14.14 -13.11 -12.91
N PRO A 679 13.86 -12.57 -14.11
CA PRO A 679 12.64 -12.91 -14.81
C PRO A 679 12.63 -14.40 -15.12
N ASP A 680 11.45 -14.96 -15.26
CA ASP A 680 11.27 -16.33 -15.70
C ASP A 680 12.00 -16.59 -17.03
N THR A 681 13.03 -17.44 -17.00
CA THR A 681 13.84 -17.75 -18.18
C THR A 681 13.25 -18.87 -19.04
N ASN A 682 12.07 -19.38 -18.66
CA ASN A 682 11.47 -20.59 -19.23
C ASN A 682 12.41 -21.80 -19.09
N ASN A 683 13.16 -21.89 -17.99
CA ASN A 683 14.08 -22.98 -17.72
C ASN A 683 14.16 -23.28 -16.22
N ASN A 684 13.45 -24.32 -15.77
CA ASN A 684 13.26 -24.58 -14.34
C ASN A 684 14.57 -24.73 -13.55
N ARG A 685 15.65 -25.21 -14.17
CA ARG A 685 16.97 -25.30 -13.52
C ARG A 685 17.61 -23.95 -13.23
N ALA A 686 17.34 -22.93 -14.04
CA ALA A 686 17.84 -21.58 -13.85
C ALA A 686 16.93 -20.75 -12.93
N ASP A 687 15.65 -21.10 -12.88
CA ASP A 687 14.63 -20.30 -12.19
C ASP A 687 14.39 -20.75 -10.75
N PHE A 688 14.60 -22.04 -10.43
CA PHE A 688 14.32 -22.61 -9.09
C PHE A 688 15.57 -23.03 -8.32
N TYR A 689 15.57 -22.71 -7.03
CA TYR A 689 16.65 -22.95 -6.07
C TYR A 689 16.14 -23.70 -4.84
N LEU A 690 17.04 -24.43 -4.16
CA LEU A 690 16.70 -25.11 -2.92
C LEU A 690 16.70 -24.13 -1.76
N MET A 691 15.62 -24.10 -0.99
CA MET A 691 15.43 -23.16 0.12
C MET A 691 14.60 -23.76 1.25
N SER A 692 14.55 -23.08 2.39
CA SER A 692 13.62 -23.44 3.47
C SER A 692 12.20 -23.05 3.08
N PRO A 693 11.16 -23.87 3.37
CA PRO A 693 9.83 -23.59 2.88
C PRO A 693 9.20 -22.29 3.43
N THR A 694 8.55 -21.49 2.58
CA THR A 694 7.98 -20.18 2.94
C THR A 694 6.53 -19.97 2.49
N PRO A 695 5.59 -20.88 2.82
CA PRO A 695 4.21 -20.77 2.33
C PRO A 695 3.53 -19.47 2.78
N GLY A 696 3.02 -18.73 1.80
CA GLY A 696 2.36 -17.44 1.94
C GLY A 696 3.35 -16.33 2.32
N ARG A 697 4.59 -16.36 1.83
CA ARG A 697 5.59 -15.32 2.07
C ARG A 697 6.54 -15.25 0.89
N ASP A 698 7.24 -14.11 0.79
CA ASP A 698 8.33 -14.01 -0.17
C ASP A 698 9.47 -14.98 0.17
N ASN A 699 10.10 -15.49 -0.88
CA ASN A 699 11.16 -16.48 -0.77
C ASN A 699 12.44 -15.84 -0.20
N PRO A 700 13.27 -16.57 0.57
CA PRO A 700 14.60 -16.09 0.93
C PRO A 700 15.50 -16.03 -0.31
N ARG A 701 16.52 -15.15 -0.26
CA ARG A 701 17.57 -15.14 -1.28
C ARG A 701 18.34 -16.49 -1.28
N PRO A 702 18.63 -17.07 -2.45
CA PRO A 702 19.34 -18.36 -2.56
C PRO A 702 20.75 -18.40 -1.98
#